data_AF-A0AAE1TH51-F1
#
_entry.id   AF-A0AAE1TH51-F1
#
_cell.length_a   1.000
_cell.length_b   1.000
_cell.length_c   1.000
_cell.angle_alpha   90.00
_cell.angle_beta   90.00
_cell.angle_gamma   90.00
#
_symmetry.space_group_name_H-M   'P 1'
#
loop_
_entity.id
_entity.type
_entity.pdbx_description
1 polymer ?
#
loop_
_entity_poly.entity_id
_entity_poly.type
_entity_poly.pdbx_seq_one_letter_code
_entity_poly.pdbx_strand_id
1 'polypeptide(L)'
;MAFGLDSHDVSAFKFLFFMAVLYGLFSMLAYSVTHMKFIKPLELDAPVDRFSEARAIEHVRVLSKEIDGRQEGRPGLRKAAEYIKGQLEVVKERARSSVRIEIEETTVNGSFTMIFLHHGIALGYRNHTNIIMRISSKDSKDTDPSVLVNGHFDSPLGSPGAGDCGSCVASMLELARLIVDSDWVPTRPVIFLFNGAEELFMLGAHGFMKTHKWHDTIGAAINVEASGTGGPDLVCQSGPGSWPSNVYAEAAIYPMANSAAQDVFPVIPGDTDYRMFSQDYGNIPGLDIIFLLGGYFYHTSYDTIERFIPGSIQARGDNLFSIIKAFVNSSKLSNIHQTNSSEVTASTDEDERAVFFDYLSWFMISYSRKVARILHNVPIFIFCIMPFFLMHSRSRSWSATSCDFMKGFLIHTAGIISGIVVPIIFSLIKVQFSSQTMNWFARPYLAFMMYIPSSLIGLLIPRIVWRHFPLTQDILVAKTSKEALSDEGRFWGAFGFYAVLSVAYLVSGLSGGFLTFVTSTFMLLAWISFCLSVKYYGRQSLRSTMFYMIPLVPCLSYSVYFGGFFSEFVIEKMGMMGALPLPWGQYVPEFVVAALIGIVTGWCLGPLLPICGHWLARKSILHFLLHLSVLALALSSQFFPYSASAPKRVVFQHSFQTTGSSEIVEATYDFSVVDSNSLLFLFRHAPEVARELEVPSGFSFQSAMMSKRQDWMAIFPVSFLFSNSLKFPAKGDDILEKYEFFPKLSVQNSYSNSTNGLKRVYLELSLGSLEEVWVAVLNITGPLSSWSFADNVLPATETAENGPPSYILRLSGASDENWNFWLEANNSQALRVDLAVLDQKLVEPAKKLKGLFPDWVDVVAYSSFLSTYIL
;
A
#
# COMPACT_ATOMS: atom_id res chain seq x y z
N MET A 1 5.71 22.93 -49.04
CA MET A 1 5.60 23.87 -47.91
C MET A 1 4.14 23.93 -47.43
N ALA A 2 3.62 22.90 -46.74
CA ALA A 2 2.17 22.79 -46.48
C ALA A 2 1.72 23.06 -45.02
N PHE A 3 2.62 23.38 -44.08
CA PHE A 3 2.25 23.57 -42.66
C PHE A 3 2.72 24.89 -42.01
N GLY A 4 3.31 25.82 -42.76
CA GLY A 4 3.71 27.13 -42.21
C GLY A 4 4.73 27.11 -41.06
N LEU A 5 5.37 25.96 -40.79
CA LEU A 5 6.38 25.80 -39.74
C LEU A 5 7.70 26.45 -40.16
N ASP A 6 8.29 27.25 -39.27
CA ASP A 6 9.62 27.82 -39.50
C ASP A 6 10.74 26.77 -39.25
N SER A 7 11.98 27.07 -39.64
CA SER A 7 13.11 26.16 -39.44
C SER A 7 13.39 25.82 -37.96
N HIS A 8 12.99 26.71 -37.05
CA HIS A 8 13.15 26.49 -35.63
C HIS A 8 12.04 25.61 -35.05
N ASP A 9 10.83 25.67 -35.58
CA ASP A 9 9.74 24.75 -35.25
C ASP A 9 10.10 23.32 -35.67
N VAL A 10 10.69 23.14 -36.85
CA VAL A 10 11.21 21.83 -37.27
C VAL A 10 12.24 21.29 -36.27
N SER A 11 13.13 22.14 -35.76
CA SER A 11 14.13 21.76 -34.75
C SER A 11 13.47 21.40 -33.41
N ALA A 12 12.43 22.13 -33.02
CA ALA A 12 11.65 21.86 -31.81
C ALA A 12 10.92 20.51 -31.87
N PHE A 13 10.28 20.19 -33.00
CA PHE A 13 9.64 18.89 -33.20
C PHE A 13 10.64 17.73 -33.22
N LYS A 14 11.82 17.92 -33.83
CA LYS A 14 12.91 16.93 -33.75
C LYS A 14 13.35 16.69 -32.31
N PHE A 15 13.49 17.75 -31.52
CA PHE A 15 13.83 17.64 -30.11
C PHE A 15 12.72 16.93 -29.31
N LEU A 16 11.46 17.30 -29.51
CA LEU A 16 10.31 16.63 -28.87
C LEU A 16 10.26 15.14 -29.23
N PHE A 17 10.51 14.78 -30.49
CA PHE A 17 10.57 13.37 -30.92
C PHE A 17 11.73 12.63 -30.26
N PHE A 18 12.92 13.24 -30.19
CA PHE A 18 14.06 12.67 -29.45
C PHE A 18 13.73 12.42 -27.98
N MET A 19 13.07 13.38 -27.31
CA MET A 19 12.59 13.21 -25.93
C MET A 19 11.62 12.04 -25.82
N ALA A 20 10.65 11.93 -26.73
CA ALA A 20 9.68 10.82 -26.73
C ALA A 20 10.38 9.45 -26.87
N VAL A 21 11.37 9.33 -27.76
CA VAL A 21 12.16 8.09 -27.91
C VAL A 21 12.97 7.78 -26.66
N LEU A 22 13.64 8.77 -26.07
CA LEU A 22 14.44 8.59 -24.86
C LEU A 22 13.58 8.11 -23.67
N TYR A 23 12.44 8.79 -23.42
CA TYR A 23 11.52 8.36 -22.37
C TYR A 23 10.85 7.03 -22.68
N GLY A 24 10.58 6.72 -23.95
CA GLY A 24 10.12 5.38 -24.36
C GLY A 24 11.13 4.29 -23.98
N LEU A 25 12.44 4.53 -24.17
CA LEU A 25 13.49 3.60 -23.74
C LEU A 25 13.55 3.46 -22.21
N PHE A 26 13.43 4.57 -21.47
CA PHE A 26 13.37 4.52 -20.00
C PHE A 26 12.13 3.76 -19.50
N SER A 27 10.96 3.98 -20.11
CA SER A 27 9.74 3.25 -19.75
C SER A 27 9.85 1.76 -20.06
N MET A 28 10.48 1.36 -21.18
CA MET A 28 10.73 -0.05 -21.47
C MET A 28 11.68 -0.70 -20.46
N LEU A 29 12.73 0.02 -20.04
CA LEU A 29 13.64 -0.44 -18.98
C LEU A 29 12.91 -0.57 -17.65
N ALA A 30 12.17 0.46 -17.24
CA ALA A 30 11.36 0.45 -16.02
C ALA A 30 10.38 -0.72 -16.01
N TYR A 31 9.63 -0.93 -17.10
CA TYR A 31 8.71 -2.05 -17.27
C TYR A 31 9.42 -3.41 -17.16
N SER A 32 10.60 -3.54 -17.77
CA SER A 32 11.40 -4.77 -17.67
C SER A 32 11.83 -5.09 -16.24
N VAL A 33 12.14 -4.05 -15.44
CA VAL A 33 12.54 -4.19 -14.04
C VAL A 33 11.32 -4.49 -13.17
N THR A 34 10.23 -3.71 -13.27
CA THR A 34 9.03 -3.91 -12.44
C THR A 34 8.32 -5.23 -12.71
N HIS A 35 8.44 -5.78 -13.93
CA HIS A 35 7.88 -7.08 -14.29
C HIS A 35 8.92 -8.21 -14.21
N MET A 36 10.01 -8.02 -13.46
CA MET A 36 10.98 -9.05 -13.10
C MET A 36 11.62 -9.79 -14.27
N LYS A 37 11.64 -9.20 -15.49
CA LYS A 37 12.12 -9.88 -16.71
C LYS A 37 13.60 -10.22 -16.71
N PHE A 38 14.37 -9.66 -15.77
CA PHE A 38 15.79 -9.94 -15.59
C PHE A 38 16.04 -11.14 -14.65
N ILE A 39 15.00 -11.66 -14.00
CA ILE A 39 15.05 -12.83 -13.13
C ILE A 39 14.52 -14.04 -13.91
N LYS A 40 15.25 -15.16 -13.83
CA LYS A 40 14.79 -16.42 -14.40
C LYS A 40 14.19 -17.28 -13.27
N PRO A 41 12.88 -17.57 -13.30
CA PRO A 41 12.27 -18.56 -12.40
C PRO A 41 12.97 -19.91 -12.54
N LEU A 42 13.23 -20.58 -11.42
CA LEU A 42 13.76 -21.94 -11.44
C LEU A 42 12.62 -22.96 -11.41
N GLU A 43 12.82 -24.04 -12.16
CA GLU A 43 11.87 -25.15 -12.35
C GLU A 43 11.87 -26.13 -11.15
N LEU A 44 10.98 -27.13 -11.17
CA LEU A 44 10.83 -28.10 -10.07
C LEU A 44 12.08 -28.93 -9.83
N ASP A 45 12.81 -29.26 -10.90
CA ASP A 45 14.04 -30.07 -10.91
C ASP A 45 15.30 -29.24 -10.62
N ALA A 46 15.14 -27.96 -10.27
CA ALA A 46 16.26 -27.11 -9.87
C ALA A 46 17.05 -27.73 -8.70
N PRO A 47 18.38 -27.51 -8.63
CA PRO A 47 19.21 -28.06 -7.56
C PRO A 47 18.64 -27.82 -6.16
N VAL A 48 18.82 -28.81 -5.26
CA VAL A 48 18.24 -28.80 -3.91
C VAL A 48 18.79 -27.67 -3.03
N ASP A 49 19.99 -27.18 -3.33
CA ASP A 49 20.68 -26.07 -2.69
C ASP A 49 20.29 -24.70 -3.27
N ARG A 50 19.26 -24.64 -4.11
CA ARG A 50 18.69 -23.41 -4.67
C ARG A 50 17.22 -23.28 -4.29
N PHE A 51 16.77 -22.04 -4.13
CA PHE A 51 15.35 -21.73 -4.04
C PHE A 51 14.70 -21.94 -5.42
N SER A 52 13.53 -22.57 -5.49
CA SER A 52 12.78 -22.73 -6.75
C SER A 52 11.40 -22.12 -6.66
N GLU A 53 11.12 -21.16 -7.56
CA GLU A 53 9.79 -20.61 -7.75
C GLU A 53 8.76 -21.68 -8.10
N ALA A 54 9.09 -22.65 -8.96
CA ALA A 54 8.15 -23.71 -9.32
C ALA A 54 7.77 -24.59 -8.12
N ARG A 55 8.71 -24.89 -7.21
CA ARG A 55 8.40 -25.63 -5.97
C ARG A 55 7.53 -24.82 -5.02
N ALA A 56 7.81 -23.53 -4.88
CA ALA A 56 6.94 -22.63 -4.11
C ALA A 56 5.53 -22.56 -4.72
N ILE A 57 5.39 -22.45 -6.04
CA ILE A 57 4.09 -22.42 -6.72
C ILE A 57 3.27 -23.68 -6.45
N GLU A 58 3.88 -24.86 -6.30
CA GLU A 58 3.15 -26.07 -5.90
C GLU A 58 2.53 -25.93 -4.50
N HIS A 59 3.21 -25.29 -3.56
CA HIS A 59 2.61 -24.99 -2.27
C HIS A 59 1.46 -23.99 -2.40
N VAL A 60 1.61 -22.94 -3.22
CA VAL A 60 0.50 -21.99 -3.47
C VAL A 60 -0.70 -22.72 -4.07
N ARG A 61 -0.46 -23.65 -5.01
CA ARG A 61 -1.50 -24.46 -5.65
C ARG A 61 -2.33 -25.25 -4.64
N VAL A 62 -1.69 -25.88 -3.68
CA VAL A 62 -2.42 -26.57 -2.61
C VAL A 62 -3.20 -25.58 -1.75
N LEU A 63 -2.56 -24.48 -1.32
CA LEU A 63 -3.13 -23.51 -0.39
C LEU A 63 -4.31 -22.71 -0.95
N SER A 64 -4.30 -22.34 -2.24
CA SER A 64 -5.32 -21.45 -2.83
C SER A 64 -6.27 -22.13 -3.82
N LYS A 65 -5.95 -23.33 -4.31
CA LYS A 65 -6.77 -24.03 -5.32
C LYS A 65 -7.29 -25.38 -4.87
N GLU A 66 -6.49 -26.20 -4.19
CA GLU A 66 -6.95 -27.51 -3.71
C GLU A 66 -7.72 -27.41 -2.39
N ILE A 67 -7.25 -26.55 -1.48
CA ILE A 67 -7.93 -26.25 -0.23
C ILE A 67 -8.99 -25.19 -0.49
N ASP A 68 -10.26 -25.55 -0.29
CA ASP A 68 -11.39 -24.63 -0.43
C ASP A 68 -11.45 -23.64 0.77
N GLY A 69 -10.87 -22.46 0.56
CA GLY A 69 -11.01 -21.27 1.40
C GLY A 69 -10.29 -21.33 2.73
N ARG A 70 -9.36 -20.39 2.95
CA ARG A 70 -8.59 -20.26 4.20
C ARG A 70 -9.07 -19.10 5.06
N GLN A 71 -10.30 -18.65 4.86
CA GLN A 71 -10.93 -17.67 5.73
C GLN A 71 -11.16 -18.26 7.12
N GLU A 72 -11.06 -17.42 8.15
CA GLU A 72 -11.46 -17.79 9.50
C GLU A 72 -12.90 -18.33 9.53
N GLY A 73 -13.14 -19.35 10.35
CA GLY A 73 -14.41 -20.08 10.42
C GLY A 73 -14.63 -21.12 9.31
N ARG A 74 -13.88 -21.10 8.19
CA ARG A 74 -14.02 -22.14 7.15
C ARG A 74 -13.14 -23.37 7.44
N PRO A 75 -13.58 -24.59 7.06
CA PRO A 75 -12.78 -25.81 7.24
C PRO A 75 -11.42 -25.80 6.54
N GLY A 76 -11.27 -25.03 5.46
CA GLY A 76 -10.01 -24.97 4.71
C GLY A 76 -8.87 -24.31 5.47
N LEU A 77 -9.13 -23.40 6.42
CA LEU A 77 -8.10 -22.82 7.28
C LEU A 77 -7.37 -23.90 8.09
N ARG A 78 -8.13 -24.82 8.72
CA ARG A 78 -7.55 -25.96 9.45
C ARG A 78 -6.80 -26.92 8.53
N LYS A 79 -7.32 -27.21 7.33
CA LYS A 79 -6.61 -28.04 6.33
C LYS A 79 -5.30 -27.40 5.89
N ALA A 80 -5.23 -26.07 5.80
CA ALA A 80 -4.01 -25.35 5.48
C ALA A 80 -2.98 -25.50 6.61
N ALA A 81 -3.38 -25.35 7.88
CA ALA A 81 -2.51 -25.61 9.03
C ALA A 81 -1.98 -27.05 9.05
N GLU A 82 -2.86 -28.04 8.83
CA GLU A 82 -2.49 -29.46 8.72
C GLU A 82 -1.49 -29.70 7.58
N TYR A 83 -1.71 -29.09 6.41
CA TYR A 83 -0.80 -29.18 5.26
C TYR A 83 0.57 -28.57 5.57
N ILE A 84 0.62 -27.34 6.09
CA ILE A 84 1.85 -26.63 6.45
C ILE A 84 2.65 -27.49 7.44
N LYS A 85 2.03 -27.93 8.52
CA LYS A 85 2.68 -28.80 9.53
C LYS A 85 3.21 -30.08 8.90
N GLY A 86 2.44 -30.73 8.03
CA GLY A 86 2.87 -31.92 7.30
C GLY A 86 4.11 -31.67 6.45
N GLN A 87 4.18 -30.55 5.71
CA GLN A 87 5.35 -30.17 4.93
C GLN A 87 6.59 -29.94 5.82
N LEU A 88 6.40 -29.29 6.98
CA LEU A 88 7.49 -29.03 7.91
C LEU A 88 8.04 -30.32 8.54
N GLU A 89 7.19 -31.30 8.89
CA GLU A 89 7.65 -32.60 9.39
C GLU A 89 8.44 -33.36 8.30
N VAL A 90 8.02 -33.32 7.04
CA VAL A 90 8.78 -33.90 5.91
C VAL A 90 10.14 -33.21 5.71
N VAL A 91 10.22 -31.90 5.94
CA VAL A 91 11.52 -31.18 5.95
C VAL A 91 12.38 -31.64 7.13
N LYS A 92 11.79 -31.79 8.32
CA LYS A 92 12.49 -32.23 9.53
C LYS A 92 13.07 -33.63 9.43
N GLU A 93 12.39 -34.57 8.78
CA GLU A 93 12.89 -35.94 8.55
C GLU A 93 14.19 -35.98 7.74
N ARG A 94 14.42 -34.96 6.89
CA ARG A 94 15.63 -34.84 6.07
C ARG A 94 16.78 -34.12 6.78
N ALA A 95 16.56 -33.65 8.00
CA ALA A 95 17.55 -32.85 8.72
C ALA A 95 18.78 -33.64 9.11
N ARG A 96 19.94 -33.02 8.89
CA ARG A 96 21.25 -33.59 9.24
C ARG A 96 21.45 -33.59 10.75
N SER A 97 22.36 -34.44 11.21
CA SER A 97 22.67 -34.58 12.64
C SER A 97 23.29 -33.33 13.29
N SER A 98 23.67 -32.30 12.54
CA SER A 98 24.19 -31.02 13.07
C SER A 98 23.08 -29.98 13.33
N VAL A 99 21.88 -30.21 12.81
CA VAL A 99 20.74 -29.27 12.90
C VAL A 99 19.73 -29.80 13.92
N ARG A 100 19.19 -28.91 14.74
CA ARG A 100 18.06 -29.15 15.64
C ARG A 100 16.82 -28.44 15.09
N ILE A 101 15.75 -29.19 14.88
CA ILE A 101 14.47 -28.69 14.39
C ILE A 101 13.38 -28.99 15.40
N GLU A 102 12.63 -27.96 15.76
CA GLU A 102 11.48 -28.02 16.65
C GLU A 102 10.26 -27.50 15.88
N ILE A 103 9.15 -28.24 15.91
CA ILE A 103 7.89 -27.85 15.26
C ILE A 103 6.81 -27.82 16.33
N GLU A 104 6.10 -26.71 16.42
CA GLU A 104 5.00 -26.52 17.37
C GLU A 104 3.75 -26.02 16.64
N GLU A 105 2.61 -26.57 17.03
CA GLU A 105 1.30 -26.04 16.71
C GLU A 105 0.74 -25.47 18.00
N THR A 106 0.41 -24.18 17.97
CA THR A 106 -0.07 -23.47 19.16
C THR A 106 -1.41 -22.85 18.90
N THR A 107 -2.31 -23.04 19.86
CA THR A 107 -3.60 -22.37 19.91
C THR A 107 -3.49 -21.11 20.76
N VAL A 108 -3.87 -19.97 20.21
CA VAL A 108 -3.75 -18.66 20.87
C VAL A 108 -5.11 -18.05 21.18
N ASN A 109 -5.18 -17.41 22.34
CA ASN A 109 -6.34 -16.68 22.86
C ASN A 109 -5.87 -15.33 23.37
N GLY A 110 -6.74 -14.32 23.33
CA GLY A 110 -6.38 -13.01 23.87
C GLY A 110 -7.41 -11.94 23.59
N SER A 111 -7.10 -10.74 24.06
CA SER A 111 -7.84 -9.53 23.71
C SER A 111 -6.97 -8.30 23.86
N PHE A 112 -7.21 -7.29 23.03
CA PHE A 112 -6.47 -6.04 23.05
C PHE A 112 -7.27 -4.92 22.38
N THR A 113 -6.81 -3.68 22.53
CA THR A 113 -7.37 -2.51 21.82
C THR A 113 -6.37 -2.01 20.78
N MET A 114 -6.91 -1.50 19.67
CA MET A 114 -6.10 -0.83 18.66
C MET A 114 -6.85 0.36 18.07
N ILE A 115 -6.08 1.33 17.58
CA ILE A 115 -6.58 2.30 16.61
C ILE A 115 -6.26 1.75 15.23
N PHE A 116 -7.29 1.62 14.40
CA PHE A 116 -7.18 1.17 13.01
C PHE A 116 -8.06 2.03 12.11
N LEU A 117 -7.48 2.59 11.04
CA LEU A 117 -8.15 3.53 10.15
C LEU A 117 -8.83 4.70 10.89
N HIS A 118 -8.20 5.18 11.97
CA HIS A 118 -8.71 6.23 12.89
C HIS A 118 -9.92 5.83 13.75
N HIS A 119 -10.27 4.54 13.79
CA HIS A 119 -11.34 4.00 14.61
C HIS A 119 -10.78 3.20 15.80
N GLY A 120 -11.37 3.40 16.97
CA GLY A 120 -11.05 2.67 18.20
C GLY A 120 -11.79 1.35 18.25
N ILE A 121 -11.04 0.24 18.24
CA ILE A 121 -11.60 -1.10 18.23
C ILE A 121 -10.99 -1.92 19.35
N ALA A 122 -11.81 -2.70 20.05
CA ALA A 122 -11.34 -3.82 20.85
C ALA A 122 -11.51 -5.13 20.08
N LEU A 123 -10.54 -6.00 20.23
CA LEU A 123 -10.48 -7.32 19.63
C LEU A 123 -10.47 -8.33 20.77
N GLY A 124 -11.36 -9.32 20.71
CA GLY A 124 -11.34 -10.50 21.56
C GLY A 124 -11.28 -11.73 20.67
N TYR A 125 -10.41 -12.67 20.98
CA TYR A 125 -10.22 -13.83 20.13
C TYR A 125 -9.86 -15.08 20.90
N ARG A 126 -10.23 -16.22 20.33
CA ARG A 126 -9.93 -17.54 20.87
C ARG A 126 -9.69 -18.57 19.78
N ASN A 127 -8.96 -19.62 20.13
CA ASN A 127 -8.75 -20.80 19.32
C ASN A 127 -8.11 -20.55 17.93
N HIS A 128 -7.37 -19.46 17.74
CA HIS A 128 -6.59 -19.26 16.52
C HIS A 128 -5.33 -20.11 16.53
N THR A 129 -4.93 -20.61 15.35
CA THR A 129 -3.84 -21.57 15.22
C THR A 129 -2.61 -20.92 14.59
N ASN A 130 -1.44 -21.12 15.20
CA ASN A 130 -0.16 -20.82 14.59
C ASN A 130 0.63 -22.12 14.42
N ILE A 131 1.34 -22.24 13.29
CA ILE A 131 2.30 -23.32 13.03
C ILE A 131 3.70 -22.71 13.01
N ILE A 132 4.62 -23.31 13.77
CA ILE A 132 5.91 -22.69 14.06
C ILE A 132 7.00 -23.73 13.85
N MET A 133 8.05 -23.36 13.12
CA MET A 133 9.26 -24.18 12.96
C MET A 133 10.48 -23.40 13.41
N ARG A 134 11.27 -23.95 14.32
CA ARG A 134 12.56 -23.41 14.72
C ARG A 134 13.68 -24.29 14.19
N ILE A 135 14.60 -23.69 13.44
CA ILE A 135 15.80 -24.33 12.90
C ILE A 135 17.02 -23.74 13.61
N SER A 136 17.85 -24.58 14.23
CA SER A 136 19.03 -24.16 14.99
C SER A 136 20.18 -25.14 14.83
N SER A 137 21.39 -24.74 15.22
CA SER A 137 22.49 -25.69 15.41
C SER A 137 22.19 -26.56 16.64
N LYS A 138 22.72 -27.78 16.70
CA LYS A 138 22.65 -28.62 17.92
C LYS A 138 23.31 -27.98 19.15
N ASP A 139 24.26 -27.08 18.94
CA ASP A 139 24.95 -26.38 20.02
C ASP A 139 24.21 -25.11 20.47
N SER A 140 23.13 -24.73 19.77
CA SER A 140 22.33 -23.54 20.12
C SER A 140 21.57 -23.74 21.43
N LYS A 141 21.55 -22.71 22.26
CA LYS A 141 20.78 -22.66 23.50
C LYS A 141 19.35 -22.21 23.22
N ASP A 142 18.43 -22.58 24.11
CA ASP A 142 17.03 -22.20 23.94
C ASP A 142 16.81 -20.69 24.05
N THR A 143 17.69 -19.98 24.76
CA THR A 143 17.67 -18.52 24.94
C THR A 143 18.48 -17.75 23.90
N ASP A 144 19.05 -18.41 22.87
CA ASP A 144 19.82 -17.72 21.85
C ASP A 144 18.93 -16.75 21.03
N PRO A 145 19.43 -15.54 20.70
CA PRO A 145 18.76 -14.61 19.81
C PRO A 145 18.41 -15.27 18.49
N SER A 146 17.15 -15.16 18.10
CA SER A 146 16.60 -15.80 16.92
C SER A 146 16.13 -14.76 15.91
N VAL A 147 16.17 -15.12 14.62
CA VAL A 147 15.55 -14.34 13.54
C VAL A 147 14.17 -14.93 13.27
N LEU A 148 13.12 -14.13 13.44
CA LEU A 148 11.75 -14.49 13.09
C LEU A 148 11.52 -14.21 11.60
N VAL A 149 10.97 -15.16 10.86
CA VAL A 149 10.42 -15.00 9.52
C VAL A 149 8.93 -15.29 9.62
N ASN A 150 8.10 -14.29 9.35
CA ASN A 150 6.65 -14.35 9.52
C ASN A 150 5.91 -14.27 8.18
N GLY A 151 4.80 -14.98 8.08
CA GLY A 151 3.79 -14.81 7.04
C GLY A 151 2.49 -15.51 7.47
N HIS A 152 1.35 -14.97 7.05
CA HIS A 152 0.05 -15.50 7.48
C HIS A 152 -0.54 -16.51 6.49
N PHE A 153 -1.28 -17.50 6.98
CA PHE A 153 -1.85 -18.57 6.14
C PHE A 153 -3.37 -18.53 6.02
N ASP A 154 -4.06 -17.61 6.68
CA ASP A 154 -5.45 -17.30 6.40
C ASP A 154 -5.59 -16.48 5.10
N SER A 155 -6.84 -16.24 4.68
CA SER A 155 -7.17 -15.46 3.49
C SER A 155 -8.39 -14.59 3.74
N PRO A 156 -8.57 -13.46 3.04
CA PRO A 156 -9.69 -12.55 3.27
C PRO A 156 -11.00 -13.11 2.72
N LEU A 157 -12.13 -12.53 3.14
CA LEU A 157 -13.47 -12.92 2.68
C LEU A 157 -13.55 -13.01 1.14
N GLY A 158 -13.94 -14.18 0.64
CA GLY A 158 -14.17 -14.41 -0.79
C GLY A 158 -12.92 -14.50 -1.67
N SER A 159 -11.72 -14.38 -1.10
CA SER A 159 -10.45 -14.50 -1.82
C SER A 159 -9.84 -15.91 -1.69
N PRO A 160 -9.29 -16.52 -2.76
CA PRO A 160 -8.45 -17.71 -2.66
C PRO A 160 -7.11 -17.45 -1.96
N GLY A 161 -6.64 -16.20 -1.97
CA GLY A 161 -5.42 -15.78 -1.29
C GLY A 161 -4.14 -16.34 -1.91
N ALA A 162 -4.06 -16.46 -3.24
CA ALA A 162 -2.87 -17.00 -3.90
C ALA A 162 -1.66 -16.09 -3.67
N GLY A 163 -1.76 -14.80 -4.01
CA GLY A 163 -0.80 -13.78 -3.62
C GLY A 163 -0.79 -13.61 -2.10
N ASP A 164 -1.98 -13.42 -1.53
CA ASP A 164 -2.23 -12.90 -0.18
C ASP A 164 -2.82 -13.95 0.79
N CYS A 165 -2.02 -14.58 1.66
CA CYS A 165 -0.55 -14.65 1.63
C CYS A 165 -0.09 -16.08 1.31
N GLY A 166 -0.78 -16.76 0.40
CA GLY A 166 -0.37 -18.08 -0.08
C GLY A 166 1.06 -18.08 -0.63
N SER A 167 1.46 -17.00 -1.30
CA SER A 167 2.82 -16.79 -1.83
C SER A 167 3.88 -16.67 -0.74
N CYS A 168 3.51 -16.12 0.42
CA CYS A 168 4.39 -15.88 1.57
C CYS A 168 4.67 -17.19 2.28
N VAL A 169 3.61 -17.92 2.63
CA VAL A 169 3.67 -19.28 3.20
C VAL A 169 4.46 -20.21 2.29
N ALA A 170 4.17 -20.22 0.99
CA ALA A 170 4.89 -21.04 0.02
C ALA A 170 6.39 -20.72 -0.03
N SER A 171 6.74 -19.42 -0.02
CA SER A 171 8.14 -18.99 -0.01
C SER A 171 8.84 -19.42 1.28
N MET A 172 8.18 -19.32 2.43
CA MET A 172 8.71 -19.76 3.72
C MET A 172 8.89 -21.28 3.79
N LEU A 173 7.97 -22.07 3.23
CA LEU A 173 8.09 -23.53 3.15
C LEU A 173 9.30 -23.94 2.28
N GLU A 174 9.47 -23.33 1.11
CA GLU A 174 10.63 -23.59 0.24
C GLU A 174 11.95 -23.08 0.87
N LEU A 175 11.92 -21.98 1.64
CA LEU A 175 13.07 -21.52 2.42
C LEU A 175 13.43 -22.48 3.54
N ALA A 176 12.46 -22.95 4.32
CA ALA A 176 12.69 -23.94 5.37
C ALA A 176 13.30 -25.22 4.79
N ARG A 177 12.76 -25.71 3.65
CA ARG A 177 13.34 -26.81 2.89
C ARG A 177 14.78 -26.51 2.47
N LEU A 178 15.02 -25.35 1.86
CA LEU A 178 16.34 -24.95 1.37
C LEU A 178 17.38 -24.89 2.49
N ILE A 179 17.04 -24.33 3.65
CA ILE A 179 17.94 -24.28 4.80
C ILE A 179 18.36 -25.69 5.21
N VAL A 180 17.40 -26.62 5.33
CA VAL A 180 17.66 -27.98 5.82
C VAL A 180 18.39 -28.85 4.79
N ASP A 181 18.04 -28.75 3.51
CA ASP A 181 18.65 -29.55 2.45
C ASP A 181 20.05 -29.03 2.06
N SER A 182 20.33 -27.74 2.28
CA SER A 182 21.64 -27.14 2.00
C SER A 182 22.74 -27.60 2.98
N ASP A 183 24.00 -27.32 2.65
CA ASP A 183 25.14 -27.54 3.55
C ASP A 183 25.25 -26.47 4.66
N TRP A 184 24.31 -25.52 4.73
CA TRP A 184 24.37 -24.40 5.66
C TRP A 184 23.68 -24.70 7.00
N VAL A 185 24.39 -24.48 8.10
CA VAL A 185 23.83 -24.52 9.46
C VAL A 185 23.74 -23.09 9.98
N PRO A 186 22.57 -22.62 10.43
CA PRO A 186 22.43 -21.25 10.92
C PRO A 186 23.19 -21.05 12.24
N THR A 187 23.94 -19.95 12.33
CA THR A 187 24.76 -19.57 13.49
C THR A 187 23.93 -19.10 14.68
N ARG A 188 22.73 -18.59 14.40
CA ARG A 188 21.67 -18.24 15.36
C ARG A 188 20.36 -18.85 14.90
N PRO A 189 19.44 -19.25 15.79
CA PRO A 189 18.21 -19.91 15.38
C PRO A 189 17.37 -19.05 14.42
N VAL A 190 16.70 -19.71 13.48
CA VAL A 190 15.68 -19.12 12.59
C VAL A 190 14.33 -19.70 12.97
N ILE A 191 13.35 -18.84 13.21
CA ILE A 191 11.97 -19.23 13.53
C ILE A 191 11.10 -18.84 12.34
N PHE A 192 10.44 -19.81 11.73
CA PHE A 192 9.35 -19.58 10.79
C PHE A 192 8.03 -19.61 11.55
N LEU A 193 7.29 -18.51 11.52
CA LEU A 193 5.96 -18.37 12.10
C LEU A 193 4.95 -18.26 10.97
N PHE A 194 4.19 -19.33 10.78
CA PHE A 194 3.01 -19.35 9.94
C PHE A 194 1.81 -19.07 10.83
N ASN A 195 1.39 -17.80 10.91
CA ASN A 195 0.30 -17.41 11.79
C ASN A 195 -1.05 -17.41 11.06
N GLY A 196 -2.13 -17.58 11.82
CA GLY A 196 -3.49 -17.45 11.30
C GLY A 196 -4.18 -16.19 11.80
N ALA A 197 -5.27 -15.81 11.15
CA ALA A 197 -6.11 -14.66 11.51
C ALA A 197 -5.39 -13.30 11.46
N GLU A 198 -4.53 -13.09 10.46
CA GLU A 198 -4.02 -11.76 10.11
C GLU A 198 -5.15 -10.87 9.60
N GLU A 199 -6.01 -11.43 8.73
CA GLU A 199 -7.12 -10.74 8.04
C GLU A 199 -8.22 -10.28 9.00
N LEU A 200 -8.10 -10.70 10.26
CA LEU A 200 -8.92 -10.29 11.39
C LEU A 200 -8.12 -9.44 12.39
N PHE A 201 -7.19 -8.62 11.88
CA PHE A 201 -6.38 -7.66 12.62
C PHE A 201 -5.22 -8.30 13.40
N MET A 202 -4.40 -9.13 12.72
CA MET A 202 -3.10 -9.63 13.21
C MET A 202 -3.21 -10.48 14.49
N LEU A 203 -4.32 -11.21 14.66
CA LEU A 203 -4.65 -11.89 15.92
C LEU A 203 -3.67 -13.02 16.24
N GLY A 204 -3.23 -13.77 15.22
CA GLY A 204 -2.24 -14.83 15.36
C GLY A 204 -0.88 -14.31 15.80
N ALA A 205 -0.39 -13.23 15.20
CA ALA A 205 0.87 -12.60 15.57
C ALA A 205 0.83 -12.01 16.99
N HIS A 206 -0.27 -11.32 17.35
CA HIS A 206 -0.48 -10.86 18.72
C HIS A 206 -0.47 -12.03 19.72
N GLY A 207 -1.21 -13.09 19.42
CA GLY A 207 -1.25 -14.30 20.25
C GLY A 207 0.13 -14.93 20.46
N PHE A 208 0.94 -15.01 19.40
CA PHE A 208 2.33 -15.48 19.49
C PHE A 208 3.16 -14.60 20.42
N MET A 209 3.11 -13.28 20.26
CA MET A 209 3.88 -12.33 21.08
C MET A 209 3.48 -12.36 22.56
N LYS A 210 2.23 -12.72 22.88
CA LYS A 210 1.75 -12.76 24.27
C LYS A 210 1.99 -14.08 24.98
N THR A 211 2.03 -15.20 24.25
CA THR A 211 1.90 -16.54 24.87
C THR A 211 3.02 -17.50 24.50
N HIS A 212 3.71 -17.29 23.37
CA HIS A 212 4.67 -18.28 22.88
C HIS A 212 6.00 -18.19 23.63
N LYS A 213 6.54 -19.32 24.10
CA LYS A 213 7.80 -19.37 24.87
C LYS A 213 9.03 -18.80 24.14
N TRP A 214 8.99 -18.73 22.81
CA TRP A 214 10.10 -18.18 22.00
C TRP A 214 10.01 -16.67 21.74
N HIS A 215 8.92 -15.99 22.11
CA HIS A 215 8.78 -14.55 21.83
C HIS A 215 9.94 -13.72 22.39
N ASP A 216 10.37 -14.01 23.62
CA ASP A 216 11.51 -13.34 24.30
C ASP A 216 12.88 -13.61 23.65
N THR A 217 12.96 -14.62 22.77
CA THR A 217 14.21 -15.01 22.11
C THR A 217 14.43 -14.25 20.80
N ILE A 218 13.43 -13.53 20.30
CA ILE A 218 13.50 -12.89 18.99
C ILE A 218 14.35 -11.63 19.07
N GLY A 219 15.40 -11.58 18.25
CA GLY A 219 16.25 -10.39 18.12
C GLY A 219 15.99 -9.58 16.86
N ALA A 220 15.33 -10.17 15.86
CA ALA A 220 14.89 -9.47 14.67
C ALA A 220 13.72 -10.19 13.98
N ALA A 221 12.88 -9.44 13.26
CA ALA A 221 11.73 -9.97 12.53
C ALA A 221 11.75 -9.58 11.04
N ILE A 222 11.49 -10.53 10.17
CA ILE A 222 11.26 -10.33 8.74
C ILE A 222 9.80 -10.74 8.47
N ASN A 223 8.94 -9.76 8.24
CA ASN A 223 7.56 -10.00 7.84
C ASN A 223 7.48 -10.07 6.31
N VAL A 224 6.82 -11.10 5.78
CA VAL A 224 6.61 -11.29 4.34
C VAL A 224 5.12 -11.21 4.06
N GLU A 225 4.74 -10.25 3.21
CA GLU A 225 3.36 -9.86 2.93
C GLU A 225 3.08 -9.76 1.42
N ALA A 226 1.81 -9.71 1.03
CA ALA A 226 1.38 -9.46 -0.32
C ALA A 226 0.09 -8.62 -0.40
N SER A 227 0.21 -7.39 -0.89
CA SER A 227 -0.95 -6.56 -1.28
C SER A 227 -1.25 -6.63 -2.80
N GLY A 228 -0.76 -7.69 -3.44
CA GLY A 228 -0.76 -7.90 -4.89
C GLY A 228 -0.11 -9.24 -5.27
N THR A 229 0.05 -9.49 -6.57
CA THR A 229 0.44 -10.81 -7.12
C THR A 229 1.87 -10.83 -7.67
N GLY A 230 2.70 -9.82 -7.37
CA GLY A 230 4.14 -9.86 -7.67
C GLY A 230 4.74 -8.50 -7.94
N GLY A 231 5.67 -8.48 -8.91
CA GLY A 231 6.57 -7.37 -9.16
C GLY A 231 7.77 -7.37 -8.22
N PRO A 232 8.34 -6.19 -7.89
CA PRO A 232 9.34 -6.05 -6.85
C PRO A 232 8.76 -6.41 -5.47
N ASP A 233 9.53 -7.14 -4.67
CA ASP A 233 9.22 -7.49 -3.28
C ASP A 233 9.75 -6.38 -2.36
N LEU A 234 8.94 -5.33 -2.21
CA LEU A 234 9.43 -4.05 -1.70
C LEU A 234 9.55 -4.06 -0.18
N VAL A 235 10.70 -3.66 0.35
CA VAL A 235 10.84 -3.28 1.76
C VAL A 235 10.08 -1.97 2.00
N CYS A 236 8.86 -2.10 2.53
CA CYS A 236 7.97 -0.98 2.84
C CYS A 236 8.28 -0.35 4.18
N GLN A 237 8.68 -1.16 5.16
CA GLN A 237 9.04 -0.68 6.50
C GLN A 237 10.34 -1.31 6.96
N SER A 238 11.12 -0.54 7.71
CA SER A 238 12.36 -1.02 8.34
C SER A 238 12.60 -0.29 9.67
N GLY A 239 12.97 -1.06 10.69
CA GLY A 239 13.29 -0.55 12.03
C GLY A 239 12.64 -1.40 13.13
N PRO A 240 12.64 -0.95 14.38
CA PRO A 240 13.35 0.21 14.91
C PRO A 240 14.87 0.17 14.63
N GLY A 241 15.50 1.35 14.61
CA GLY A 241 16.92 1.49 14.27
C GLY A 241 17.25 1.30 12.78
N SER A 242 18.50 1.61 12.41
CA SER A 242 18.98 1.59 11.01
C SER A 242 19.63 0.28 10.57
N TRP A 243 19.95 -0.60 11.52
CA TRP A 243 20.73 -1.80 11.21
C TRP A 243 20.00 -2.83 10.33
N PRO A 244 18.67 -3.04 10.43
CA PRO A 244 17.98 -3.95 9.52
C PRO A 244 18.10 -3.51 8.06
N SER A 245 17.97 -2.20 7.81
CA SER A 245 18.13 -1.62 6.47
C SER A 245 19.56 -1.77 5.95
N ASN A 246 20.57 -1.66 6.82
CA ASN A 246 21.97 -1.87 6.44
C ASN A 246 22.23 -3.33 6.06
N VAL A 247 21.72 -4.27 6.85
CA VAL A 247 21.83 -5.71 6.54
C VAL A 247 21.15 -6.02 5.21
N TYR A 248 19.96 -5.47 4.96
CA TYR A 248 19.30 -5.60 3.65
C TYR A 248 20.16 -5.03 2.51
N ALA A 249 20.68 -3.82 2.68
CA ALA A 249 21.47 -3.15 1.65
C ALA A 249 22.78 -3.89 1.30
N GLU A 250 23.36 -4.61 2.27
CA GLU A 250 24.57 -5.42 2.07
C GLU A 250 24.30 -6.82 1.51
N ALA A 251 23.14 -7.41 1.82
CA ALA A 251 22.88 -8.84 1.57
C ALA A 251 21.87 -9.12 0.44
N ALA A 252 21.00 -8.17 0.08
CA ALA A 252 19.99 -8.40 -0.95
C ALA A 252 20.64 -8.65 -2.32
N ILE A 253 20.25 -9.75 -2.98
CA ILE A 253 20.76 -10.13 -4.31
C ILE A 253 20.12 -9.24 -5.38
N TYR A 254 18.82 -8.98 -5.25
CA TYR A 254 18.02 -8.13 -6.10
C TYR A 254 17.36 -7.06 -5.24
N PRO A 255 18.06 -5.97 -4.90
CA PRO A 255 17.55 -5.02 -3.93
C PRO A 255 16.27 -4.30 -4.38
N MET A 256 15.27 -4.29 -3.52
CA MET A 256 13.95 -3.72 -3.77
C MET A 256 13.50 -3.00 -2.50
N ALA A 257 14.00 -1.79 -2.29
CA ALA A 257 13.76 -1.06 -1.06
C ALA A 257 13.89 0.43 -1.32
N ASN A 258 12.98 1.24 -0.80
CA ASN A 258 13.13 2.68 -0.82
C ASN A 258 12.46 3.35 0.39
N SER A 259 13.14 4.33 0.99
CA SER A 259 12.62 5.02 2.18
C SER A 259 11.40 5.90 1.89
N ALA A 260 11.10 6.21 0.62
CA ALA A 260 9.88 6.92 0.27
C ALA A 260 8.63 6.06 0.51
N ALA A 261 8.71 4.75 0.28
CA ALA A 261 7.63 3.82 0.63
C ALA A 261 7.37 3.81 2.14
N GLN A 262 8.43 3.81 2.95
CA GLN A 262 8.32 3.89 4.42
C GLN A 262 7.69 5.19 4.92
N ASP A 263 7.95 6.31 4.24
CA ASP A 263 7.32 7.60 4.58
C ASP A 263 5.82 7.64 4.23
N VAL A 264 5.41 6.89 3.19
CA VAL A 264 4.03 6.85 2.70
C VAL A 264 3.21 5.73 3.34
N PHE A 265 3.84 4.68 3.85
CA PHE A 265 3.15 3.53 4.45
C PHE A 265 2.11 3.92 5.52
N PRO A 266 2.40 4.84 6.46
CA PRO A 266 1.42 5.23 7.49
C PRO A 266 0.14 5.91 6.98
N VAL A 267 0.11 6.37 5.72
CA VAL A 267 -1.09 6.97 5.10
C VAL A 267 -1.84 6.00 4.18
N ILE A 268 -1.32 4.79 3.97
CA ILE A 268 -2.02 3.74 3.23
C ILE A 268 -3.02 3.08 4.19
N PRO A 269 -4.29 2.87 3.76
CA PRO A 269 -5.28 2.21 4.60
C PRO A 269 -5.02 0.70 4.66
N GLY A 270 -4.18 0.27 5.60
CA GLY A 270 -3.80 -1.13 5.85
C GLY A 270 -2.69 -1.21 6.90
N ASP A 271 -2.46 -2.40 7.43
CA ASP A 271 -1.39 -2.71 8.38
C ASP A 271 -0.98 -4.17 8.17
N THR A 272 0.07 -4.63 8.86
CA THR A 272 0.56 -6.02 8.74
C THR A 272 0.99 -6.54 10.10
N ASP A 273 1.20 -7.86 10.22
CA ASP A 273 1.75 -8.49 11.43
C ASP A 273 3.05 -7.83 11.94
N TYR A 274 3.79 -7.17 11.05
CA TYR A 274 4.97 -6.39 11.40
C TYR A 274 4.72 -5.42 12.56
N ARG A 275 3.53 -4.83 12.66
CA ARG A 275 3.16 -3.94 13.77
C ARG A 275 3.20 -4.63 15.13
N MET A 276 2.74 -5.89 15.21
CA MET A 276 2.73 -6.65 16.47
C MET A 276 4.16 -6.88 16.96
N PHE A 277 5.10 -7.16 16.06
CA PHE A 277 6.50 -7.40 16.40
C PHE A 277 7.27 -6.10 16.68
N SER A 278 7.11 -5.09 15.83
CA SER A 278 7.98 -3.91 15.81
C SER A 278 7.48 -2.73 16.63
N GLN A 279 6.17 -2.62 16.88
CA GLN A 279 5.55 -1.44 17.49
C GLN A 279 4.79 -1.79 18.76
N ASP A 280 3.70 -2.54 18.65
CA ASP A 280 2.70 -2.62 19.73
C ASP A 280 3.15 -3.53 20.90
N TYR A 281 3.92 -4.59 20.62
CA TYR A 281 4.27 -5.59 21.66
C TYR A 281 5.75 -5.98 21.76
N GLY A 282 6.54 -5.90 20.68
CA GLY A 282 7.92 -6.40 20.70
C GLY A 282 9.04 -5.36 20.68
N ASN A 283 8.83 -4.19 20.07
CA ASN A 283 9.92 -3.25 19.72
C ASN A 283 11.08 -3.96 18.99
N ILE A 284 10.77 -5.00 18.22
CA ILE A 284 11.74 -5.88 17.56
C ILE A 284 12.20 -5.23 16.25
N PRO A 285 13.51 -5.03 16.03
CA PRO A 285 14.04 -4.48 14.78
C PRO A 285 13.85 -5.45 13.61
N GLY A 286 13.44 -4.95 12.45
CA GLY A 286 13.05 -5.82 11.36
C GLY A 286 12.84 -5.16 10.00
N LEU A 287 12.26 -5.96 9.12
CA LEU A 287 11.86 -5.61 7.76
C LEU A 287 10.42 -6.05 7.52
N ASP A 288 9.65 -5.21 6.85
CA ASP A 288 8.34 -5.54 6.30
C ASP A 288 8.44 -5.52 4.78
N ILE A 289 8.30 -6.70 4.15
CA ILE A 289 8.58 -6.92 2.73
C ILE A 289 7.29 -7.36 2.03
N ILE A 290 6.85 -6.57 1.04
CA ILE A 290 5.49 -6.66 0.49
C ILE A 290 5.50 -6.71 -1.05
N PHE A 291 4.75 -7.65 -1.64
CA PHE A 291 4.34 -7.52 -3.04
C PHE A 291 3.31 -6.40 -3.20
N LEU A 292 3.63 -5.39 -4.01
CA LEU A 292 2.78 -4.21 -4.18
C LEU A 292 2.07 -4.13 -5.54
N LEU A 293 2.58 -4.79 -6.59
CA LEU A 293 1.94 -4.78 -7.92
C LEU A 293 0.91 -5.91 -8.03
N GLY A 294 -0.13 -5.68 -8.84
CA GLY A 294 -1.27 -6.59 -8.95
C GLY A 294 -2.36 -6.28 -7.92
N GLY A 295 -2.41 -5.04 -7.42
CA GLY A 295 -3.41 -4.58 -6.45
C GLY A 295 -4.86 -4.68 -6.93
N TYR A 296 -5.09 -4.87 -8.23
CA TYR A 296 -6.42 -5.20 -8.77
C TYR A 296 -7.01 -6.47 -8.15
N PHE A 297 -6.17 -7.46 -7.83
CA PHE A 297 -6.58 -8.79 -7.38
C PHE A 297 -6.65 -8.93 -5.85
N TYR A 298 -5.92 -8.07 -5.12
CA TYR A 298 -5.87 -8.05 -3.67
C TYR A 298 -7.28 -8.03 -3.05
N HIS A 299 -7.59 -8.95 -2.13
CA HIS A 299 -8.91 -9.14 -1.52
C HIS A 299 -10.06 -9.32 -2.54
N THR A 300 -9.83 -10.09 -3.60
CA THR A 300 -10.86 -10.44 -4.61
C THR A 300 -10.84 -11.92 -4.92
N SER A 301 -11.92 -12.43 -5.54
CA SER A 301 -11.94 -13.82 -6.04
C SER A 301 -10.92 -14.10 -7.15
N TYR A 302 -10.28 -13.06 -7.70
CA TYR A 302 -9.28 -13.16 -8.75
C TYR A 302 -7.84 -13.25 -8.24
N ASP A 303 -7.60 -13.21 -6.92
CA ASP A 303 -6.28 -13.49 -6.34
C ASP A 303 -5.92 -14.98 -6.50
N THR A 304 -5.39 -15.30 -7.68
CA THR A 304 -5.24 -16.66 -8.21
C THR A 304 -3.83 -16.85 -8.76
N ILE A 305 -3.40 -18.11 -8.86
CA ILE A 305 -2.03 -18.49 -9.26
C ILE A 305 -1.70 -17.96 -10.67
N GLU A 306 -2.70 -17.89 -11.54
CA GLU A 306 -2.57 -17.42 -12.91
C GLU A 306 -2.22 -15.93 -13.00
N ARG A 307 -2.26 -15.18 -11.89
CA ARG A 307 -1.94 -13.75 -11.81
C ARG A 307 -0.52 -13.43 -11.35
N PHE A 308 0.28 -14.44 -11.00
CA PHE A 308 1.67 -14.20 -10.61
C PHE A 308 2.50 -13.62 -11.75
N ILE A 309 3.36 -12.66 -11.40
CA ILE A 309 4.43 -12.19 -12.29
C ILE A 309 5.61 -13.16 -12.17
N PRO A 310 6.00 -13.87 -13.24
CA PRO A 310 7.11 -14.81 -13.19
C PRO A 310 8.40 -14.13 -12.75
N GLY A 311 9.11 -14.74 -11.81
CA GLY A 311 10.40 -14.28 -11.29
C GLY A 311 10.27 -13.47 -10.00
N SER A 312 9.06 -13.04 -9.63
CA SER A 312 8.81 -12.34 -8.36
C SER A 312 9.06 -13.24 -7.16
N ILE A 313 8.50 -14.46 -7.16
CA ILE A 313 8.70 -15.41 -6.05
C ILE A 313 10.15 -15.91 -6.03
N GLN A 314 10.79 -16.12 -7.19
CA GLN A 314 12.21 -16.46 -7.27
C GLN A 314 13.09 -15.38 -6.63
N ALA A 315 12.85 -14.11 -6.96
CA ALA A 315 13.62 -13.00 -6.40
C ALA A 315 13.40 -12.84 -4.89
N ARG A 316 12.15 -12.98 -4.43
CA ARG A 316 11.79 -13.04 -3.00
C ARG A 316 12.60 -14.13 -2.29
N GLY A 317 12.57 -15.36 -2.78
CA GLY A 317 13.27 -16.49 -2.17
C GLY A 317 14.79 -16.31 -2.14
N ASP A 318 15.39 -15.88 -3.26
CA ASP A 318 16.83 -15.60 -3.35
C ASP A 318 17.26 -14.49 -2.37
N ASN A 319 16.49 -13.40 -2.29
CA ASN A 319 16.73 -12.32 -1.34
C ASN A 319 16.58 -12.78 0.11
N LEU A 320 15.44 -13.39 0.46
CA LEU A 320 15.16 -13.84 1.82
C LEU A 320 16.22 -14.81 2.32
N PHE A 321 16.65 -15.78 1.51
CA PHE A 321 17.70 -16.71 1.92
C PHE A 321 19.03 -16.00 2.22
N SER A 322 19.43 -15.03 1.38
CA SER A 322 20.64 -14.23 1.58
C SER A 322 20.54 -13.33 2.82
N ILE A 323 19.38 -12.68 3.00
CA ILE A 323 19.14 -11.76 4.11
C ILE A 323 19.06 -12.52 5.44
N ILE A 324 18.35 -13.65 5.51
CA ILE A 324 18.30 -14.50 6.71
C ILE A 324 19.72 -14.87 7.16
N LYS A 325 20.60 -15.29 6.22
CA LYS A 325 22.02 -15.57 6.50
C LYS A 325 22.75 -14.37 7.08
N ALA A 326 22.49 -13.17 6.57
CA ALA A 326 23.12 -11.96 7.05
C ALA A 326 22.59 -11.54 8.44
N PHE A 327 21.29 -11.67 8.69
CA PHE A 327 20.68 -11.38 9.99
C PHE A 327 21.19 -12.30 11.09
N VAL A 328 21.26 -13.62 10.87
CA VAL A 328 21.76 -14.56 11.89
C VAL A 328 23.25 -14.36 12.20
N ASN A 329 24.02 -13.81 11.26
CA ASN A 329 25.44 -13.50 11.44
C ASN A 329 25.70 -12.08 11.98
N SER A 330 24.67 -11.25 12.12
CA SER A 330 24.81 -9.88 12.58
C SER A 330 25.22 -9.85 14.06
N SER A 331 26.27 -9.09 14.37
CA SER A 331 26.67 -8.84 15.75
C SER A 331 25.66 -7.98 16.54
N LYS A 332 24.71 -7.35 15.84
CA LYS A 332 23.64 -6.54 16.42
C LYS A 332 22.38 -7.34 16.76
N LEU A 333 22.33 -8.63 16.41
CA LEU A 333 21.21 -9.48 16.76
C LEU A 333 21.26 -9.81 18.26
N SER A 334 20.38 -9.18 19.03
CA SER A 334 20.24 -9.36 20.48
C SER A 334 18.77 -9.49 20.86
N ASN A 335 18.47 -10.26 21.90
CA ASN A 335 17.10 -10.46 22.41
C ASN A 335 16.93 -9.91 23.82
N ILE A 336 15.70 -9.95 24.36
CA ILE A 336 15.34 -9.39 25.67
C ILE A 336 16.22 -9.94 26.81
N HIS A 337 16.59 -11.23 26.76
CA HIS A 337 17.46 -11.83 27.77
C HIS A 337 18.88 -11.26 27.79
N GLN A 338 19.39 -10.81 26.65
CA GLN A 338 20.73 -10.22 26.54
C GLN A 338 20.70 -8.72 26.87
N THR A 339 19.66 -8.01 26.45
CA THR A 339 19.50 -6.57 26.70
C THR A 339 19.36 -6.25 28.19
N ASN A 340 18.61 -7.06 28.95
CA ASN A 340 18.44 -6.88 30.40
C ASN A 340 19.72 -7.16 31.22
N SER A 341 20.71 -7.85 30.64
CA SER A 341 22.02 -8.10 31.29
C SER A 341 23.06 -7.01 31.01
N SER A 342 22.77 -6.13 30.05
CA SER A 342 23.68 -5.08 29.57
C SER A 342 23.01 -3.71 29.67
N GLU A 343 22.50 -3.35 30.86
CA GLU A 343 22.36 -1.94 31.23
C GLU A 343 23.78 -1.36 31.36
N VAL A 344 24.35 -0.91 30.24
CA VAL A 344 25.42 0.10 30.04
C VAL A 344 25.91 -0.09 28.61
N THR A 345 25.12 0.38 27.65
CA THR A 345 25.52 1.01 26.36
C THR A 345 24.30 1.03 25.43
N ALA A 346 23.18 1.60 25.87
CA ALA A 346 22.26 2.23 24.93
C ALA A 346 23.00 3.45 24.39
N SER A 347 23.89 3.22 23.41
CA SER A 347 24.56 4.28 22.70
C SER A 347 23.48 5.16 22.09
N THR A 348 23.60 6.46 22.32
CA THR A 348 22.81 7.60 21.84
C THR A 348 22.68 7.74 20.31
N ASP A 349 22.77 6.64 19.56
CA ASP A 349 22.57 6.52 18.11
C ASP A 349 21.22 5.88 17.73
N GLU A 350 20.34 5.66 18.72
CA GLU A 350 19.08 4.91 18.60
C GLU A 350 17.94 5.58 17.80
N ASP A 351 18.08 6.83 17.33
CA ASP A 351 16.93 7.60 16.86
C ASP A 351 16.90 7.94 15.35
N GLU A 352 17.78 7.35 14.55
CA GLU A 352 18.01 7.83 13.18
C GLU A 352 17.82 6.75 12.11
N ARG A 353 16.57 6.63 11.61
CA ARG A 353 16.21 5.84 10.42
C ARG A 353 17.19 6.13 9.26
N ALA A 354 17.73 5.07 8.64
CA ALA A 354 18.60 5.22 7.48
C ALA A 354 17.80 5.71 6.27
N VAL A 355 18.48 6.43 5.36
CA VAL A 355 17.96 6.71 4.04
C VAL A 355 18.51 5.65 3.10
N PHE A 356 17.62 4.92 2.44
CA PHE A 356 17.97 3.83 1.53
C PHE A 356 17.07 3.85 0.29
N PHE A 357 17.64 3.48 -0.86
CA PHE A 357 16.89 3.28 -2.09
C PHE A 357 17.67 2.39 -3.07
N ASP A 358 16.97 1.56 -3.83
CA ASP A 358 17.58 0.81 -4.94
C ASP A 358 17.74 1.69 -6.18
N TYR A 359 18.67 1.30 -7.07
CA TYR A 359 18.71 1.81 -8.44
C TYR A 359 18.36 0.69 -9.41
N LEU A 360 17.12 0.68 -9.91
CA LEU A 360 16.60 -0.29 -10.90
C LEU A 360 16.75 -1.75 -10.44
N SER A 361 16.69 -1.99 -9.12
CA SER A 361 17.00 -3.28 -8.50
C SER A 361 18.39 -3.86 -8.79
N TRP A 362 19.35 -3.04 -9.25
CA TRP A 362 20.72 -3.48 -9.53
C TRP A 362 21.65 -3.36 -8.33
N PHE A 363 21.48 -2.31 -7.52
CA PHE A 363 22.26 -2.09 -6.30
C PHE A 363 21.52 -1.14 -5.35
N MET A 364 21.88 -1.19 -4.06
CA MET A 364 21.37 -0.28 -3.03
C MET A 364 22.29 0.91 -2.81
N ILE A 365 21.68 2.05 -2.51
CA ILE A 365 22.33 3.18 -1.88
C ILE A 365 21.73 3.31 -0.49
N SER A 366 22.56 3.27 0.56
CA SER A 366 22.16 3.47 1.95
C SER A 366 23.14 4.39 2.66
N TYR A 367 22.63 5.31 3.48
CA TYR A 367 23.43 6.16 4.36
C TYR A 367 22.64 6.57 5.60
N SER A 368 23.35 6.83 6.70
CA SER A 368 22.73 7.23 7.96
C SER A 368 22.05 8.60 7.87
N ARG A 369 21.10 8.87 8.76
CA ARG A 369 20.44 10.17 8.84
C ARG A 369 21.42 11.31 9.13
N LYS A 370 22.49 11.09 9.92
CA LYS A 370 23.59 12.06 10.10
C LYS A 370 24.24 12.44 8.76
N VAL A 371 24.52 11.46 7.92
CA VAL A 371 25.05 11.69 6.56
C VAL A 371 24.00 12.39 5.69
N ALA A 372 22.73 11.99 5.79
CA ALA A 372 21.63 12.66 5.08
C ALA A 372 21.54 14.15 5.44
N ARG A 373 21.69 14.51 6.74
CA ARG A 373 21.71 15.91 7.19
C ARG A 373 22.82 16.71 6.53
N ILE A 374 23.98 16.11 6.28
CA ILE A 374 25.06 16.80 5.55
C ILE A 374 24.71 16.87 4.06
N LEU A 375 24.49 15.72 3.42
CA LEU A 375 24.31 15.60 1.98
C LEU A 375 23.12 16.43 1.46
N HIS A 376 21.96 16.35 2.13
CA HIS A 376 20.74 17.02 1.68
C HIS A 376 20.79 18.54 1.87
N ASN A 377 21.65 19.04 2.78
CA ASN A 377 21.89 20.47 2.96
C ASN A 377 22.97 21.04 2.01
N VAL A 378 23.80 20.21 1.38
CA VAL A 378 24.83 20.68 0.44
C VAL A 378 24.22 21.44 -0.75
N PRO A 379 23.15 20.96 -1.43
CA PRO A 379 22.54 21.71 -2.53
C PRO A 379 22.05 23.10 -2.11
N ILE A 380 21.38 23.24 -0.96
CA ILE A 380 20.88 24.55 -0.54
C ILE A 380 22.02 25.51 -0.20
N PHE A 381 23.10 24.99 0.40
CA PHE A 381 24.31 25.78 0.66
C PHE A 381 24.94 26.27 -0.65
N ILE A 382 25.07 25.40 -1.66
CA ILE A 382 25.56 25.77 -2.99
C ILE A 382 24.66 26.86 -3.60
N PHE A 383 23.34 26.70 -3.56
CA PHE A 383 22.41 27.69 -4.09
C PHE A 383 22.60 29.07 -3.46
N CYS A 384 22.77 29.13 -2.13
CA CYS A 384 22.94 30.38 -1.38
C CYS A 384 24.31 31.05 -1.63
N ILE A 385 25.39 30.29 -1.80
CA ILE A 385 26.75 30.83 -1.94
C ILE A 385 27.12 31.20 -3.39
N MET A 386 26.46 30.62 -4.39
CA MET A 386 26.80 30.83 -5.80
C MET A 386 26.74 32.28 -6.27
N PRO A 387 25.78 33.14 -5.85
CA PRO A 387 25.81 34.56 -6.17
C PRO A 387 27.11 35.26 -5.73
N PHE A 388 27.71 34.86 -4.60
CA PHE A 388 28.99 35.39 -4.12
C PHE A 388 30.16 35.02 -5.03
N PHE A 389 30.27 33.74 -5.38
CA PHE A 389 31.35 33.25 -6.25
C PHE A 389 31.30 33.93 -7.63
N LEU A 390 30.09 34.14 -8.15
CA LEU A 390 29.86 34.79 -9.44
C LEU A 390 30.12 36.29 -9.39
N MET A 391 29.89 36.95 -8.25
CA MET A 391 30.30 38.34 -8.01
C MET A 391 31.82 38.48 -8.15
N HIS A 392 32.59 37.65 -7.44
CA HIS A 392 34.05 37.74 -7.42
C HIS A 392 34.69 37.41 -8.78
N SER A 393 34.19 36.40 -9.48
CA SER A 393 34.77 35.94 -10.75
C SER A 393 34.39 36.80 -11.96
N ARG A 394 33.25 37.53 -11.94
CA ARG A 394 32.67 38.18 -13.13
C ARG A 394 32.22 39.63 -12.94
N SER A 395 32.64 40.29 -11.86
CA SER A 395 32.26 41.69 -11.55
C SER A 395 30.75 41.93 -11.51
N ARG A 396 29.99 40.98 -10.97
CA ARG A 396 28.50 41.01 -10.91
C ARG A 396 28.00 41.53 -9.57
N SER A 397 26.76 42.00 -9.49
CA SER A 397 26.14 42.35 -8.22
C SER A 397 25.59 41.09 -7.54
N TRP A 398 25.97 40.86 -6.28
CA TRP A 398 25.40 39.77 -5.46
C TRP A 398 23.87 39.87 -5.43
N SER A 399 23.34 41.05 -5.11
CA SER A 399 21.92 41.24 -4.84
C SER A 399 21.07 41.06 -6.09
N ALA A 400 21.54 41.57 -7.22
CA ALA A 400 20.88 41.38 -8.51
C ALA A 400 20.93 39.92 -8.96
N THR A 401 22.08 39.23 -8.83
CA THR A 401 22.21 37.81 -9.15
C THR A 401 21.29 36.94 -8.28
N SER A 402 21.24 37.22 -6.97
CA SER A 402 20.33 36.52 -6.04
C SER A 402 18.86 36.74 -6.39
N CYS A 403 18.50 37.96 -6.80
CA CYS A 403 17.15 38.28 -7.26
C CYS A 403 16.80 37.50 -8.54
N ASP A 404 17.74 37.37 -9.47
CA ASP A 404 17.56 36.59 -10.70
C ASP A 404 17.39 35.09 -10.39
N PHE A 405 18.13 34.55 -9.44
CA PHE A 405 17.96 33.16 -9.00
C PHE A 405 16.59 32.94 -8.36
N MET A 406 16.15 33.87 -7.51
CA MET A 406 14.83 33.82 -6.89
C MET A 406 13.69 33.91 -7.92
N LYS A 407 13.81 34.78 -8.93
CA LYS A 407 12.86 34.83 -10.05
C LYS A 407 12.83 33.50 -10.81
N GLY A 408 14.00 32.89 -11.03
CA GLY A 408 14.11 31.56 -11.63
C GLY A 408 13.41 30.50 -10.81
N PHE A 409 13.59 30.52 -9.48
CA PHE A 409 12.93 29.62 -8.54
C PHE A 409 11.42 29.76 -8.64
N LEU A 410 10.89 30.99 -8.55
CA LEU A 410 9.44 31.24 -8.63
C LEU A 410 8.84 30.80 -9.96
N ILE A 411 9.52 31.08 -11.08
CA ILE A 411 9.07 30.65 -12.41
C ILE A 411 9.08 29.12 -12.54
N HIS A 412 10.10 28.45 -11.99
CA HIS A 412 10.20 26.99 -12.01
C HIS A 412 9.10 26.35 -11.14
N THR A 413 8.92 26.85 -9.91
CA THR A 413 7.86 26.42 -9.00
C THR A 413 6.48 26.60 -9.63
N ALA A 414 6.21 27.76 -10.25
CA ALA A 414 4.97 27.99 -10.98
C ALA A 414 4.79 27.00 -12.14
N GLY A 415 5.89 26.57 -12.79
CA GLY A 415 5.89 25.54 -13.82
C GLY A 415 5.47 24.18 -13.26
N ILE A 416 6.10 23.73 -12.18
CA ILE A 416 5.77 22.46 -11.51
C ILE A 416 4.31 22.46 -11.05
N ILE A 417 3.85 23.53 -10.37
CA ILE A 417 2.45 23.66 -9.93
C ILE A 417 1.50 23.61 -11.13
N SER A 418 1.79 24.36 -12.20
CA SER A 418 0.97 24.34 -13.42
C SER A 418 0.98 22.96 -14.08
N GLY A 419 2.10 22.23 -14.05
CA GLY A 419 2.22 20.85 -14.52
C GLY A 419 1.35 19.85 -13.76
N ILE A 420 0.94 20.17 -12.53
CA ILE A 420 0.02 19.37 -11.72
C ILE A 420 -1.44 19.84 -11.93
N VAL A 421 -1.66 21.15 -11.93
CA VAL A 421 -3.00 21.74 -12.01
C VAL A 421 -3.64 21.57 -13.39
N VAL A 422 -2.88 21.70 -14.49
CA VAL A 422 -3.44 21.59 -15.84
C VAL A 422 -4.04 20.18 -16.11
N PRO A 423 -3.35 19.07 -15.80
CA PRO A 423 -3.97 17.73 -15.88
C PRO A 423 -5.28 17.59 -15.09
N ILE A 424 -5.36 18.17 -13.89
CA ILE A 424 -6.57 18.15 -13.06
C ILE A 424 -7.72 18.91 -13.75
N ILE A 425 -7.43 20.02 -14.41
CA ILE A 425 -8.43 20.75 -15.21
C ILE A 425 -8.89 19.88 -16.40
N PHE A 426 -7.98 19.17 -17.07
CA PHE A 426 -8.33 18.26 -18.16
C PHE A 426 -9.19 17.08 -17.69
N SER A 427 -8.90 16.54 -16.50
CA SER A 427 -9.70 15.46 -15.92
C SER A 427 -11.11 15.94 -15.52
N LEU A 428 -11.23 17.16 -14.96
CA LEU A 428 -12.52 17.81 -14.72
C LEU A 428 -13.36 17.94 -16.00
N ILE A 429 -12.75 18.47 -17.07
CA ILE A 429 -13.39 18.62 -18.39
C ILE A 429 -13.85 17.24 -18.89
N LYS A 430 -12.99 16.23 -18.82
CA LYS A 430 -13.31 14.86 -19.26
C LYS A 430 -14.55 14.31 -18.55
N VAL A 431 -14.64 14.43 -17.23
CA VAL A 431 -15.80 13.93 -16.47
C VAL A 431 -17.09 14.63 -16.90
N GLN A 432 -17.05 15.94 -17.14
CA GLN A 432 -18.22 16.70 -17.60
C GLN A 432 -18.74 16.26 -18.98
N PHE A 433 -17.84 15.89 -19.90
CA PHE A 433 -18.22 15.46 -21.25
C PHE A 433 -18.58 13.97 -21.35
N SER A 434 -17.86 13.11 -20.64
CA SER A 434 -18.03 11.65 -20.78
C SER A 434 -19.08 11.06 -19.82
N SER A 435 -19.38 11.73 -18.71
CA SER A 435 -20.21 11.19 -17.60
C SER A 435 -19.72 9.83 -17.08
N GLN A 436 -18.49 9.45 -17.39
CA GLN A 436 -17.85 8.19 -17.00
C GLN A 436 -16.51 8.49 -16.34
N THR A 437 -16.24 7.78 -15.25
CA THR A 437 -15.00 7.92 -14.48
C THR A 437 -14.17 6.65 -14.64
N MET A 438 -12.87 6.77 -14.37
CA MET A 438 -11.94 5.64 -14.29
C MET A 438 -11.75 4.87 -15.61
N ASN A 439 -12.01 5.46 -16.78
CA ASN A 439 -11.80 4.78 -18.09
C ASN A 439 -10.36 4.26 -18.30
N TRP A 440 -9.39 4.78 -17.55
CA TRP A 440 -8.00 4.33 -17.51
C TRP A 440 -7.75 3.16 -16.55
N PHE A 441 -8.70 2.76 -15.72
CA PHE A 441 -8.49 1.79 -14.63
C PHE A 441 -8.07 0.42 -15.13
N ALA A 442 -8.78 -0.17 -16.08
CA ALA A 442 -8.35 -1.42 -16.72
C ALA A 442 -7.20 -1.25 -17.74
N ARG A 443 -6.82 -0.01 -18.06
CA ARG A 443 -5.84 0.32 -19.11
C ARG A 443 -4.98 1.52 -18.68
N PRO A 444 -4.03 1.34 -17.75
CA PRO A 444 -3.26 2.44 -17.15
C PRO A 444 -2.56 3.36 -18.16
N TYR A 445 -2.15 2.82 -19.31
CA TYR A 445 -1.55 3.60 -20.40
C TYR A 445 -2.43 4.76 -20.90
N LEU A 446 -3.76 4.66 -20.77
CA LEU A 446 -4.68 5.74 -21.10
C LEU A 446 -4.49 6.95 -20.16
N ALA A 447 -4.23 6.73 -18.87
CA ALA A 447 -3.97 7.82 -17.93
C ALA A 447 -2.71 8.59 -18.33
N PHE A 448 -1.62 7.89 -18.64
CA PHE A 448 -0.38 8.50 -19.12
C PHE A 448 -0.59 9.26 -20.44
N MET A 449 -1.30 8.66 -21.41
CA MET A 449 -1.60 9.28 -22.69
C MET A 449 -2.41 10.58 -22.55
N MET A 450 -3.36 10.63 -21.61
CA MET A 450 -4.17 11.82 -21.36
C MET A 450 -3.40 12.91 -20.61
N TYR A 451 -2.72 12.53 -19.54
CA TYR A 451 -2.27 13.50 -18.55
C TYR A 451 -0.83 13.98 -18.78
N ILE A 452 0.07 13.19 -19.38
CA ILE A 452 1.43 13.65 -19.70
C ILE A 452 1.44 14.86 -20.66
N PRO A 453 0.72 14.85 -21.81
CA PRO A 453 0.71 15.99 -22.72
C PRO A 453 0.12 17.26 -22.08
N SER A 454 -0.94 17.12 -21.27
CA SER A 454 -1.52 18.25 -20.52
C SER A 454 -0.58 18.79 -19.42
N SER A 455 0.17 17.92 -18.75
CA SER A 455 1.17 18.31 -17.75
C SER A 455 2.33 19.06 -18.40
N LEU A 456 2.79 18.58 -19.57
CA LEU A 456 3.78 19.25 -20.41
C LEU A 456 3.34 20.68 -20.79
N ILE A 457 2.06 20.88 -21.15
CA ILE A 457 1.51 22.22 -21.39
C ILE A 457 1.69 23.07 -20.12
N GLY A 458 1.24 22.56 -18.97
CA GLY A 458 1.37 23.24 -17.67
C GLY A 458 2.80 23.66 -17.34
N LEU A 459 3.75 22.74 -17.49
CA LEU A 459 5.18 22.99 -17.28
C LEU A 459 5.76 24.09 -18.19
N LEU A 460 5.23 24.24 -19.41
CA LEU A 460 5.73 25.19 -20.41
C LEU A 460 5.06 26.58 -20.33
N ILE A 461 3.89 26.71 -19.69
CA ILE A 461 3.13 27.98 -19.60
C ILE A 461 4.00 29.13 -19.05
N PRO A 462 4.66 29.01 -17.88
CA PRO A 462 5.43 30.13 -17.34
C PRO A 462 6.58 30.55 -18.26
N ARG A 463 7.19 29.59 -18.98
CA ARG A 463 8.28 29.90 -19.91
C ARG A 463 7.81 30.69 -21.13
N ILE A 464 6.56 30.48 -21.55
CA ILE A 464 5.97 31.19 -22.70
C ILE A 464 5.50 32.58 -22.27
N VAL A 465 4.88 32.70 -21.10
CA VAL A 465 4.48 33.98 -20.51
C VAL A 465 5.71 34.87 -20.28
N TRP A 466 6.76 34.32 -19.66
CA TRP A 466 8.04 35.00 -19.44
C TRP A 466 9.11 34.57 -20.47
N ARG A 467 8.77 34.67 -21.77
CA ARG A 467 9.67 34.31 -22.87
C ARG A 467 11.02 35.02 -22.76
N HIS A 468 10.99 36.30 -22.40
CA HIS A 468 12.17 37.05 -21.99
C HIS A 468 12.28 37.01 -20.47
N PHE A 469 13.32 36.37 -19.95
CA PHE A 469 13.54 36.30 -18.51
C PHE A 469 13.79 37.71 -17.95
N PRO A 470 13.08 38.12 -16.89
CA PRO A 470 13.17 39.47 -16.35
C PRO A 470 14.43 39.64 -15.50
N LEU A 471 15.58 39.85 -16.14
CA LEU A 471 16.87 40.06 -15.47
C LEU A 471 16.90 41.36 -14.66
N THR A 472 17.42 41.28 -13.44
CA THR A 472 17.80 42.41 -12.58
C THR A 472 19.24 42.83 -12.84
N GLN A 473 20.11 41.88 -13.20
CA GLN A 473 21.52 42.15 -13.46
C GLN A 473 21.70 42.94 -14.78
N ASP A 474 22.46 44.04 -14.71
CA ASP A 474 22.85 44.80 -15.90
C ASP A 474 23.87 44.00 -16.75
N ILE A 475 23.53 43.83 -18.03
CA ILE A 475 24.28 43.09 -19.04
C ILE A 475 25.65 43.73 -19.29
N LEU A 476 25.73 45.07 -19.28
CA LEU A 476 26.97 45.82 -19.52
C LEU A 476 27.96 45.63 -18.37
N VAL A 477 27.45 45.62 -17.14
CA VAL A 477 28.24 45.40 -15.93
C VAL A 477 28.71 43.94 -15.83
N ALA A 478 27.86 42.98 -16.21
CA ALA A 478 28.17 41.56 -16.09
C ALA A 478 29.10 40.98 -17.17
N LYS A 479 29.47 41.77 -18.20
CA LYS A 479 30.31 41.37 -19.35
C LYS A 479 29.91 40.00 -19.94
N THR A 480 28.61 39.69 -19.95
CA THR A 480 28.05 38.37 -20.29
C THR A 480 26.81 38.59 -21.17
N SER A 481 26.49 37.64 -22.08
CA SER A 481 25.28 37.76 -22.92
C SER A 481 23.98 37.64 -22.10
N LYS A 482 22.90 38.23 -22.61
CA LYS A 482 21.57 38.18 -21.99
C LYS A 482 21.06 36.75 -21.84
N GLU A 483 21.30 35.92 -22.86
CA GLU A 483 20.93 34.50 -22.88
C GLU A 483 21.68 33.74 -21.79
N ALA A 484 22.97 34.02 -21.61
CA ALA A 484 23.78 33.37 -20.60
C ALA A 484 23.32 33.70 -19.17
N LEU A 485 22.98 34.96 -18.89
CA LEU A 485 22.40 35.35 -17.59
C LEU A 485 21.01 34.74 -17.38
N SER A 486 20.20 34.66 -18.43
CA SER A 486 18.87 34.08 -18.37
C SER A 486 18.89 32.57 -18.11
N ASP A 487 19.77 31.82 -18.77
CA ASP A 487 19.92 30.38 -18.54
C ASP A 487 20.44 30.11 -17.12
N GLU A 488 21.35 30.95 -16.63
CA GLU A 488 21.92 30.86 -15.29
C GLU A 488 20.85 31.11 -14.21
N GLY A 489 20.03 32.16 -14.35
CA GLY A 489 18.91 32.43 -13.44
C GLY A 489 17.88 31.29 -13.43
N ARG A 490 17.54 30.73 -14.60
CA ARG A 490 16.63 29.58 -14.71
C ARG A 490 17.21 28.31 -14.09
N PHE A 491 18.48 28.02 -14.35
CA PHE A 491 19.16 26.84 -13.83
C PHE A 491 19.26 26.89 -12.32
N TRP A 492 19.83 27.96 -11.75
CA TRP A 492 19.98 28.07 -10.32
C TRP A 492 18.64 28.18 -9.60
N GLY A 493 17.64 28.81 -10.22
CA GLY A 493 16.27 28.80 -9.72
C GLY A 493 15.68 27.40 -9.59
N ALA A 494 15.77 26.57 -10.64
CA ALA A 494 15.31 25.18 -10.60
C ALA A 494 16.15 24.32 -9.64
N PHE A 495 17.47 24.48 -9.64
CA PHE A 495 18.35 23.81 -8.68
C PHE A 495 17.97 24.15 -7.23
N GLY A 496 17.67 25.43 -6.96
CA GLY A 496 17.18 25.91 -5.67
C GLY A 496 15.84 25.28 -5.27
N PHE A 497 14.93 25.04 -6.22
CA PHE A 497 13.67 24.33 -5.96
C PHE A 497 13.91 22.92 -5.43
N TYR A 498 14.72 22.12 -6.13
CA TYR A 498 15.04 20.76 -5.68
C TYR A 498 15.86 20.74 -4.38
N ALA A 499 16.75 21.74 -4.19
CA ALA A 499 17.50 21.90 -2.96
C ALA A 499 16.59 22.18 -1.74
N VAL A 500 15.65 23.12 -1.88
CA VAL A 500 14.66 23.44 -0.83
C VAL A 500 13.78 22.23 -0.54
N LEU A 501 13.31 21.53 -1.58
CA LEU A 501 12.46 20.35 -1.39
C LEU A 501 13.20 19.24 -0.64
N SER A 502 14.47 18.99 -0.96
CA SER A 502 15.31 18.00 -0.26
C SER A 502 15.43 18.31 1.24
N VAL A 503 15.67 19.58 1.58
CA VAL A 503 15.74 20.01 2.98
C VAL A 503 14.37 19.96 3.65
N ALA A 504 13.29 20.30 2.94
CA ALA A 504 11.94 20.23 3.48
C ALA A 504 11.59 18.80 3.92
N TYR A 505 11.83 17.79 3.08
CA TYR A 505 11.66 16.38 3.47
C TYR A 505 12.47 16.04 4.72
N LEU A 506 13.76 16.40 4.75
CA LEU A 506 14.65 16.12 5.87
C LEU A 506 14.17 16.77 7.18
N VAL A 507 13.71 18.02 7.14
CA VAL A 507 13.22 18.76 8.32
C VAL A 507 11.85 18.24 8.78
N SER A 508 11.01 17.75 7.86
CA SER A 508 9.74 17.09 8.18
C SER A 508 9.89 15.68 8.76
N GLY A 509 11.10 15.18 9.01
CA GLY A 509 11.33 13.84 9.53
C GLY A 509 11.33 12.74 8.45
N LEU A 510 10.96 13.08 7.21
CA LEU A 510 10.86 12.16 6.08
C LEU A 510 12.24 11.84 5.49
N SER A 511 12.33 10.68 4.84
CA SER A 511 13.56 10.15 4.23
C SER A 511 13.52 10.13 2.69
N GLY A 512 12.35 10.37 2.08
CA GLY A 512 12.12 10.44 0.64
C GLY A 512 12.81 11.59 -0.09
N GLY A 513 13.40 12.55 0.64
CA GLY A 513 14.18 13.67 0.07
C GLY A 513 15.41 13.26 -0.74
N PHE A 514 15.78 11.96 -0.72
CA PHE A 514 16.87 11.44 -1.55
C PHE A 514 16.63 11.67 -3.06
N LEU A 515 15.38 11.56 -3.54
CA LEU A 515 15.06 11.69 -4.96
C LEU A 515 15.42 13.10 -5.47
N THR A 516 15.05 14.12 -4.71
CA THR A 516 15.32 15.52 -5.04
C THR A 516 16.79 15.87 -4.82
N PHE A 517 17.44 15.27 -3.82
CA PHE A 517 18.88 15.44 -3.59
C PHE A 517 19.72 14.87 -4.74
N VAL A 518 19.40 13.64 -5.18
CA VAL A 518 20.04 12.99 -6.34
C VAL A 518 19.82 13.85 -7.59
N THR A 519 18.59 14.33 -7.79
CA THR A 519 18.26 15.24 -8.91
C THR A 519 19.12 16.51 -8.89
N SER A 520 19.23 17.22 -7.75
CA SER A 520 20.10 18.39 -7.63
C SER A 520 21.56 18.08 -7.94
N THR A 521 22.07 16.94 -7.47
CA THR A 521 23.47 16.51 -7.70
C THR A 521 23.75 16.34 -9.19
N PHE A 522 22.90 15.61 -9.90
CA PHE A 522 23.04 15.41 -11.35
C PHE A 522 22.77 16.68 -12.15
N MET A 523 21.89 17.58 -11.69
CA MET A 523 21.71 18.91 -12.28
C MET A 523 23.00 19.74 -12.23
N LEU A 524 23.76 19.68 -11.14
CA LEU A 524 25.04 20.39 -11.04
C LEU A 524 26.08 19.83 -12.03
N LEU A 525 26.18 18.50 -12.15
CA LEU A 525 27.04 17.84 -13.15
C LEU A 525 26.63 18.22 -14.58
N ALA A 526 25.33 18.23 -14.85
CA ALA A 526 24.76 18.65 -16.13
C ALA A 526 25.11 20.10 -16.47
N TRP A 527 25.02 21.02 -15.50
CA TRP A 527 25.36 22.43 -15.69
C TRP A 527 26.85 22.65 -15.99
N ILE A 528 27.73 21.94 -15.30
CA ILE A 528 29.18 21.98 -15.56
C ILE A 528 29.46 21.50 -16.99
N SER A 529 28.91 20.34 -17.35
CA SER A 529 29.05 19.77 -18.70
C SER A 529 28.52 20.72 -19.79
N PHE A 530 27.35 21.32 -19.56
CA PHE A 530 26.77 22.34 -20.43
C PHE A 530 27.72 23.53 -20.58
N CYS A 531 28.18 24.13 -19.48
CA CYS A 531 29.07 25.29 -19.52
C CYS A 531 30.38 25.01 -20.27
N LEU A 532 30.94 23.80 -20.16
CA LEU A 532 32.11 23.38 -20.92
C LEU A 532 31.79 23.27 -22.42
N SER A 533 30.68 22.62 -22.77
CA SER A 533 30.27 22.42 -24.17
C SER A 533 29.96 23.73 -24.90
N VAL A 534 29.40 24.72 -24.20
CA VAL A 534 29.05 26.03 -24.75
C VAL A 534 30.28 26.78 -25.28
N LYS A 535 31.47 26.54 -24.69
CA LYS A 535 32.73 27.13 -25.18
C LYS A 535 33.11 26.66 -26.59
N TYR A 536 32.69 25.45 -26.97
CA TYR A 536 33.06 24.83 -28.25
C TYR A 536 31.95 24.91 -29.29
N TYR A 537 30.69 24.68 -28.89
CA TYR A 537 29.57 24.53 -29.81
C TYR A 537 28.58 25.71 -29.78
N GLY A 538 28.75 26.65 -28.85
CA GLY A 538 27.84 27.78 -28.65
C GLY A 538 26.59 27.43 -27.83
N ARG A 539 25.95 28.46 -27.26
CA ARG A 539 24.87 28.31 -26.27
C ARG A 539 23.55 27.80 -26.84
N GLN A 540 23.23 28.19 -28.08
CA GLN A 540 21.98 27.82 -28.76
C GLN A 540 22.10 26.54 -29.60
N SER A 541 23.21 25.81 -29.48
CA SER A 541 23.46 24.59 -30.24
C SER A 541 22.80 23.39 -29.58
N LEU A 542 22.13 22.56 -30.38
CA LEU A 542 21.57 21.27 -29.95
C LEU A 542 22.65 20.39 -29.31
N ARG A 543 23.91 20.46 -29.78
CA ARG A 543 25.02 19.70 -29.20
C ARG A 543 25.25 20.09 -27.74
N SER A 544 25.28 21.37 -27.43
CA SER A 544 25.42 21.85 -26.04
C SER A 544 24.25 21.39 -25.17
N THR A 545 23.01 21.42 -25.70
CA THR A 545 21.84 20.85 -25.00
C THR A 545 22.02 19.36 -24.71
N MET A 546 22.56 18.56 -25.64
CA MET A 546 22.84 17.13 -25.39
C MET A 546 23.87 16.94 -24.26
N PHE A 547 24.91 17.78 -24.19
CA PHE A 547 25.89 17.73 -23.09
C PHE A 547 25.28 18.07 -21.73
N TYR A 548 24.19 18.84 -21.67
CA TYR A 548 23.41 19.01 -20.44
C TYR A 548 22.58 17.75 -20.10
N MET A 549 21.99 17.11 -21.11
CA MET A 549 21.11 15.97 -20.90
C MET A 549 21.83 14.68 -20.49
N ILE A 550 23.03 14.42 -21.04
CA ILE A 550 23.75 13.15 -20.80
C ILE A 550 23.97 12.88 -19.30
N PRO A 551 24.50 13.83 -18.50
CA PRO A 551 24.65 13.61 -17.06
C PRO A 551 23.33 13.41 -16.31
N LEU A 552 22.19 13.86 -16.85
CA LEU A 552 20.88 13.67 -16.20
C LEU A 552 20.27 12.28 -16.44
N VAL A 553 20.77 11.51 -17.41
CA VAL A 553 20.20 10.20 -17.76
C VAL A 553 19.99 9.28 -16.54
N PRO A 554 20.94 9.15 -15.58
CA PRO A 554 20.74 8.29 -14.43
C PRO A 554 19.58 8.72 -13.53
N CYS A 555 19.44 10.01 -13.19
CA CYS A 555 18.35 10.48 -12.33
C CYS A 555 17.00 10.50 -13.06
N LEU A 556 17.00 10.74 -14.38
CA LEU A 556 15.78 10.73 -15.19
C LEU A 556 15.23 9.32 -15.37
N SER A 557 16.08 8.36 -15.70
CA SER A 557 15.68 6.94 -15.80
C SER A 557 15.15 6.42 -14.46
N TYR A 558 15.79 6.78 -13.34
CA TYR A 558 15.28 6.45 -12.02
C TYR A 558 13.93 7.10 -11.72
N SER A 559 13.73 8.37 -12.09
CA SER A 559 12.46 9.07 -11.91
C SER A 559 11.33 8.42 -12.72
N VAL A 560 11.62 7.87 -13.90
CA VAL A 560 10.67 7.09 -14.70
C VAL A 560 10.37 5.75 -14.05
N TYR A 561 11.38 5.05 -13.52
CA TYR A 561 11.20 3.79 -12.80
C TYR A 561 10.36 3.97 -11.53
N PHE A 562 10.81 4.82 -10.62
CA PHE A 562 10.13 5.09 -9.35
C PHE A 562 8.74 5.71 -9.57
N GLY A 563 8.65 6.74 -10.43
CA GLY A 563 7.39 7.41 -10.73
C GLY A 563 6.41 6.53 -11.51
N GLY A 564 6.91 5.66 -12.38
CA GLY A 564 6.09 4.67 -13.10
C GLY A 564 5.51 3.62 -12.17
N PHE A 565 6.36 3.01 -11.33
CA PHE A 565 5.93 2.07 -10.28
C PHE A 565 4.88 2.72 -9.35
N PHE A 566 5.15 3.92 -8.85
CA PHE A 566 4.22 4.63 -7.97
C PHE A 566 2.89 4.98 -8.66
N SER A 567 2.93 5.35 -9.94
CA SER A 567 1.72 5.61 -10.74
C SER A 567 0.88 4.35 -10.93
N GLU A 568 1.51 3.23 -11.24
CA GLU A 568 0.85 1.92 -11.39
C GLU A 568 0.22 1.48 -10.07
N PHE A 569 0.98 1.49 -8.98
CA PHE A 569 0.47 1.19 -7.63
C PHE A 569 -0.77 2.02 -7.27
N VAL A 570 -0.72 3.35 -7.45
CA VAL A 570 -1.87 4.20 -7.11
C VAL A 570 -3.07 3.89 -8.01
N ILE A 571 -2.87 3.72 -9.32
CA ILE A 571 -3.94 3.39 -10.28
C ILE A 571 -4.65 2.10 -9.88
N GLU A 572 -3.91 1.06 -9.50
CA GLU A 572 -4.46 -0.22 -9.03
C GLU A 572 -5.30 -0.04 -7.76
N LYS A 573 -4.79 0.73 -6.78
CA LYS A 573 -5.49 0.97 -5.51
C LYS A 573 -6.70 1.90 -5.64
N MET A 574 -6.91 2.60 -6.78
CA MET A 574 -8.14 3.37 -7.00
C MET A 574 -9.41 2.51 -7.03
N GLY A 575 -9.28 1.20 -7.24
CA GLY A 575 -10.40 0.25 -7.10
C GLY A 575 -10.85 0.00 -5.66
N MET A 576 -10.10 0.48 -4.66
CA MET A 576 -10.36 0.28 -3.22
C MET A 576 -10.34 1.59 -2.42
N MET A 577 -10.30 2.74 -3.10
CA MET A 577 -10.21 4.06 -2.44
C MET A 577 -11.47 4.39 -1.61
N GLY A 578 -12.57 3.67 -1.84
CA GLY A 578 -13.88 3.92 -1.26
C GLY A 578 -14.79 4.70 -2.20
N ALA A 579 -16.09 4.48 -2.05
CA ALA A 579 -17.12 5.24 -2.74
C ALA A 579 -17.43 6.48 -1.91
N LEU A 580 -16.87 7.63 -2.27
CA LEU A 580 -17.21 8.90 -1.62
C LEU A 580 -18.60 9.40 -2.07
N PRO A 581 -19.32 10.20 -1.25
CA PRO A 581 -20.63 10.72 -1.61
C PRO A 581 -20.64 11.54 -2.91
N LEU A 582 -21.74 11.45 -3.65
CA LEU A 582 -21.95 12.23 -4.88
C LEU A 582 -22.22 13.71 -4.54
N PRO A 583 -21.83 14.66 -5.41
CA PRO A 583 -21.17 14.46 -6.70
C PRO A 583 -19.65 14.29 -6.61
N TRP A 584 -19.04 14.58 -5.46
CA TRP A 584 -17.58 14.67 -5.32
C TRP A 584 -16.86 13.35 -5.57
N GLY A 585 -17.43 12.21 -5.16
CA GLY A 585 -16.77 10.91 -5.28
C GLY A 585 -16.42 10.48 -6.71
N GLN A 586 -17.12 10.99 -7.71
CA GLN A 586 -16.80 10.74 -9.13
C GLN A 586 -15.51 11.42 -9.59
N TYR A 587 -15.13 12.54 -8.97
CA TYR A 587 -13.98 13.34 -9.41
C TYR A 587 -12.67 12.93 -8.73
N VAL A 588 -12.74 12.38 -7.51
CA VAL A 588 -11.54 12.16 -6.69
C VAL A 588 -10.51 11.25 -7.36
N PRO A 589 -10.84 10.05 -7.89
CA PRO A 589 -9.82 9.21 -8.53
C PRO A 589 -9.18 9.88 -9.75
N GLU A 590 -9.99 10.62 -10.52
CA GLU A 590 -9.51 11.36 -11.68
C GLU A 590 -8.55 12.48 -11.30
N PHE A 591 -8.82 13.19 -10.20
CA PHE A 591 -7.94 14.22 -9.67
C PHE A 591 -6.65 13.64 -9.11
N VAL A 592 -6.75 12.56 -8.33
CA VAL A 592 -5.59 11.88 -7.74
C VAL A 592 -4.65 11.39 -8.83
N VAL A 593 -5.16 10.66 -9.83
CA VAL A 593 -4.33 10.12 -10.92
C VAL A 593 -3.78 11.21 -11.83
N ALA A 594 -4.56 12.25 -12.16
CA ALA A 594 -4.07 13.37 -12.94
C ALA A 594 -2.98 14.18 -12.22
N ALA A 595 -3.17 14.44 -10.92
CA ALA A 595 -2.19 15.13 -10.09
C ALA A 595 -0.90 14.33 -9.97
N LEU A 596 -1.01 13.01 -9.74
CA LEU A 596 0.13 12.11 -9.64
C LEU A 596 0.95 12.08 -10.92
N ILE A 597 0.30 11.89 -12.08
CA ILE A 597 0.99 11.91 -13.37
C ILE A 597 1.62 13.29 -13.63
N GLY A 598 0.97 14.37 -13.19
CA GLY A 598 1.55 15.71 -13.21
C GLY A 598 2.82 15.84 -12.36
N ILE A 599 2.83 15.31 -11.14
CA ILE A 599 3.99 15.27 -10.23
C ILE A 599 5.14 14.48 -10.87
N VAL A 600 4.86 13.26 -11.35
CA VAL A 600 5.86 12.38 -11.98
C VAL A 600 6.42 13.01 -13.25
N THR A 601 5.57 13.65 -14.07
CA THR A 601 6.02 14.41 -15.24
C THR A 601 6.92 15.58 -14.84
N GLY A 602 6.61 16.25 -13.71
CA GLY A 602 7.46 17.28 -13.11
C GLY A 602 8.82 16.76 -12.64
N TRP A 603 8.88 15.59 -12.00
CA TRP A 603 10.15 14.93 -11.62
C TRP A 603 10.98 14.57 -12.84
N CYS A 604 10.32 14.04 -13.88
CA CYS A 604 10.98 13.64 -15.11
C CYS A 604 11.48 14.85 -15.91
N LEU A 605 10.66 15.87 -16.14
CA LEU A 605 10.99 16.92 -17.10
C LEU A 605 11.46 18.22 -16.46
N GLY A 606 11.11 18.48 -15.21
CA GLY A 606 11.52 19.67 -14.47
C GLY A 606 13.04 19.94 -14.53
N PRO A 607 13.93 18.95 -14.27
CA PRO A 607 15.39 19.17 -14.28
C PRO A 607 15.93 19.53 -15.66
N LEU A 608 15.22 19.15 -16.72
CA LEU A 608 15.56 19.45 -18.11
C LEU A 608 15.14 20.86 -18.52
N LEU A 609 14.05 21.37 -17.94
CA LEU A 609 13.43 22.61 -18.38
C LEU A 609 14.42 23.78 -18.43
N PRO A 610 15.27 24.09 -17.44
CA PRO A 610 16.11 25.28 -17.45
C PRO A 610 16.82 25.53 -18.79
N ILE A 611 17.47 24.50 -19.32
CA ILE A 611 18.16 24.53 -20.61
C ILE A 611 17.22 24.10 -21.74
N CYS A 612 16.62 22.93 -21.68
CA CYS A 612 15.92 22.33 -22.83
C CYS A 612 14.61 23.04 -23.19
N GLY A 613 14.00 23.75 -22.24
CA GLY A 613 12.67 24.31 -22.41
C GLY A 613 12.56 25.36 -23.52
N HIS A 614 13.65 25.97 -24.00
CA HIS A 614 13.57 26.94 -25.11
C HIS A 614 13.27 26.26 -26.46
N TRP A 615 13.59 24.96 -26.58
CA TRP A 615 13.18 24.16 -27.73
C TRP A 615 11.67 23.88 -27.69
N LEU A 616 11.13 23.62 -26.48
CA LEU A 616 9.75 23.18 -26.29
C LEU A 616 8.73 24.31 -26.10
N ALA A 617 9.14 25.46 -25.55
CA ALA A 617 8.26 26.60 -25.26
C ALA A 617 7.90 27.41 -26.51
N ARG A 618 7.20 26.77 -27.45
CA ARG A 618 6.74 27.33 -28.72
C ARG A 618 5.23 27.14 -28.87
N LYS A 619 4.58 28.08 -29.56
CA LYS A 619 3.13 28.02 -29.83
C LYS A 619 2.76 26.77 -30.65
N SER A 620 3.58 26.40 -31.63
CA SER A 620 3.43 25.20 -32.45
C SER A 620 3.42 23.91 -31.61
N ILE A 621 4.35 23.80 -30.65
CA ILE A 621 4.44 22.66 -29.73
C ILE A 621 3.24 22.64 -28.76
N LEU A 622 2.85 23.78 -28.20
CA LEU A 622 1.65 23.85 -27.34
C LEU A 622 0.38 23.43 -28.08
N HIS A 623 0.17 23.90 -29.30
CA HIS A 623 -1.00 23.51 -30.10
C HIS A 623 -0.99 22.01 -30.40
N PHE A 624 0.17 21.45 -30.73
CA PHE A 624 0.32 20.00 -30.92
C PHE A 624 -0.03 19.22 -29.66
N LEU A 625 0.53 19.60 -28.50
CA LEU A 625 0.24 18.95 -27.22
C LEU A 625 -1.23 19.10 -26.83
N LEU A 626 -1.84 20.27 -27.08
CA LEU A 626 -3.25 20.52 -26.80
C LEU A 626 -4.15 19.61 -27.65
N HIS A 627 -3.89 19.52 -28.96
CA HIS A 627 -4.62 18.61 -29.84
C HIS A 627 -4.44 17.15 -29.41
N LEU A 628 -3.22 16.77 -29.01
CA LEU A 628 -2.94 15.44 -28.51
C LEU A 628 -3.71 15.14 -27.21
N SER A 629 -3.75 16.08 -26.26
CA SER A 629 -4.54 15.93 -25.02
C SER A 629 -6.03 15.80 -25.32
N VAL A 630 -6.60 16.64 -26.18
CA VAL A 630 -8.02 16.58 -26.55
C VAL A 630 -8.35 15.26 -27.25
N LEU A 631 -7.50 14.83 -28.19
CA LEU A 631 -7.66 13.53 -28.85
C LEU A 631 -7.56 12.37 -27.86
N ALA A 632 -6.59 12.41 -26.94
CA ALA A 632 -6.41 11.40 -25.92
C ALA A 632 -7.62 11.31 -24.98
N LEU A 633 -8.19 12.44 -24.56
CA LEU A 633 -9.43 12.48 -23.78
C LEU A 633 -10.60 11.87 -24.55
N ALA A 634 -10.76 12.24 -25.83
CA ALA A 634 -11.84 11.74 -26.69
C ALA A 634 -11.73 10.23 -26.95
N LEU A 635 -10.51 9.71 -27.12
CA LEU A 635 -10.27 8.28 -27.27
C LEU A 635 -10.53 7.53 -25.96
N SER A 636 -10.02 8.06 -24.84
CA SER A 636 -10.17 7.45 -23.51
C SER A 636 -11.64 7.30 -23.10
N SER A 637 -12.50 8.27 -23.43
CA SER A 637 -13.94 8.21 -23.11
C SER A 637 -14.70 7.09 -23.80
N GLN A 638 -14.13 6.44 -24.82
CA GLN A 638 -14.75 5.30 -25.50
C GLN A 638 -14.47 3.95 -24.80
N PHE A 639 -13.55 3.91 -23.84
CA PHE A 639 -13.15 2.66 -23.21
C PHE A 639 -13.95 2.41 -21.94
N PHE A 640 -14.50 1.20 -21.83
CA PHE A 640 -15.11 0.75 -20.58
C PHE A 640 -14.04 0.64 -19.47
N PRO A 641 -14.31 1.13 -18.24
CA PRO A 641 -13.32 1.24 -17.17
C PRO A 641 -12.84 -0.08 -16.56
N TYR A 642 -13.61 -1.16 -16.64
CA TYR A 642 -13.33 -2.42 -15.92
C TYR A 642 -13.05 -3.60 -16.84
N SER A 643 -12.43 -4.65 -16.30
CA SER A 643 -12.24 -5.94 -16.95
C SER A 643 -12.04 -7.03 -15.90
N ALA A 644 -12.02 -8.31 -16.28
CA ALA A 644 -11.67 -9.40 -15.35
C ALA A 644 -10.23 -9.31 -14.79
N SER A 645 -9.37 -8.47 -15.37
CA SER A 645 -8.00 -8.21 -14.85
C SER A 645 -7.90 -6.88 -14.08
N ALA A 646 -9.01 -6.15 -13.96
CA ALA A 646 -9.14 -4.91 -13.20
C ALA A 646 -10.64 -4.77 -12.82
N PRO A 647 -11.13 -5.61 -11.89
CA PRO A 647 -12.55 -5.76 -11.67
C PRO A 647 -13.14 -4.56 -10.91
N LYS A 648 -14.42 -4.26 -11.19
CA LYS A 648 -15.25 -3.44 -10.31
C LYS A 648 -15.55 -4.25 -9.05
N ARG A 649 -15.45 -3.64 -7.87
CA ARG A 649 -15.64 -4.35 -6.60
C ARG A 649 -16.98 -4.02 -5.97
N VAL A 650 -17.71 -5.05 -5.60
CA VAL A 650 -19.03 -4.99 -4.98
C VAL A 650 -19.01 -5.78 -3.69
N VAL A 651 -19.59 -5.21 -2.64
CA VAL A 651 -19.86 -5.91 -1.39
C VAL A 651 -21.35 -6.17 -1.33
N PHE A 652 -21.72 -7.45 -1.19
CA PHE A 652 -23.10 -7.92 -1.14
C PHE A 652 -23.36 -8.60 0.21
N GLN A 653 -24.18 -7.97 1.04
CA GLN A 653 -24.60 -8.50 2.32
C GLN A 653 -26.04 -9.00 2.23
N HIS A 654 -26.27 -10.26 2.61
CA HIS A 654 -27.61 -10.78 2.86
C HIS A 654 -27.92 -10.61 4.36
N SER A 655 -28.69 -9.58 4.69
CA SER A 655 -28.97 -9.17 6.06
C SER A 655 -30.22 -9.85 6.60
N PHE A 656 -30.16 -10.35 7.83
CA PHE A 656 -31.28 -10.86 8.60
C PHE A 656 -31.37 -10.11 9.93
N GLN A 657 -32.42 -9.32 10.11
CA GLN A 657 -32.73 -8.73 11.40
C GLN A 657 -33.47 -9.77 12.25
N THR A 658 -32.90 -10.15 13.38
CA THR A 658 -33.43 -11.23 14.22
C THR A 658 -33.94 -10.73 15.57
N THR A 659 -34.96 -11.42 16.09
CA THR A 659 -35.47 -11.28 17.47
C THR A 659 -35.40 -12.62 18.18
N GLY A 660 -34.80 -12.66 19.36
CA GLY A 660 -34.56 -13.93 20.05
C GLY A 660 -33.59 -14.83 19.29
N SER A 661 -33.84 -16.14 19.31
CA SER A 661 -32.94 -17.16 18.72
C SER A 661 -33.49 -17.83 17.46
N SER A 662 -34.67 -17.48 16.97
CA SER A 662 -35.30 -18.24 15.85
C SER A 662 -36.28 -17.43 15.01
N GLU A 663 -36.42 -16.12 15.25
CA GLU A 663 -37.36 -15.26 14.52
C GLU A 663 -36.60 -14.25 13.66
N ILE A 664 -37.04 -14.11 12.40
CA ILE A 664 -36.54 -13.13 11.44
C ILE A 664 -37.60 -12.06 11.26
N VAL A 665 -37.25 -10.82 11.59
CA VAL A 665 -38.11 -9.65 11.46
C VAL A 665 -38.04 -9.09 10.04
N GLU A 666 -36.84 -9.05 9.47
CA GLU A 666 -36.58 -8.50 8.13
C GLU A 666 -35.43 -9.27 7.48
N ALA A 667 -35.54 -9.56 6.19
CA ALA A 667 -34.46 -10.09 5.37
C ALA A 667 -34.23 -9.17 4.17
N THR A 668 -32.99 -8.75 3.92
CA THR A 668 -32.65 -7.85 2.80
C THR A 668 -31.36 -8.19 2.08
N TYR A 669 -31.29 -7.79 0.81
CA TYR A 669 -30.05 -7.72 0.05
C TYR A 669 -29.51 -6.29 0.09
N ASP A 670 -28.37 -6.11 0.72
CA ASP A 670 -27.66 -4.84 0.83
C ASP A 670 -26.44 -4.86 -0.08
N PHE A 671 -26.28 -3.82 -0.90
CA PHE A 671 -25.16 -3.67 -1.83
C PHE A 671 -24.39 -2.40 -1.57
N SER A 672 -23.07 -2.48 -1.66
CA SER A 672 -22.18 -1.33 -1.71
C SER A 672 -21.03 -1.55 -2.70
N VAL A 673 -20.31 -0.47 -2.98
CA VAL A 673 -19.14 -0.44 -3.87
C VAL A 673 -17.98 0.25 -3.17
N VAL A 674 -16.75 -0.10 -3.54
CA VAL A 674 -15.52 0.45 -2.93
C VAL A 674 -14.71 1.32 -3.91
N ASP A 675 -15.33 1.72 -5.02
CA ASP A 675 -14.76 2.60 -6.04
C ASP A 675 -15.75 3.71 -6.45
N SER A 676 -15.30 4.63 -7.31
CA SER A 676 -16.09 5.83 -7.66
C SER A 676 -17.33 5.60 -8.54
N ASN A 677 -17.39 4.52 -9.32
CA ASN A 677 -18.57 4.26 -10.15
C ASN A 677 -19.68 3.67 -9.26
N SER A 678 -20.85 4.29 -9.30
CA SER A 678 -21.94 3.98 -8.37
C SER A 678 -22.66 2.66 -8.68
N LEU A 679 -23.52 2.20 -7.78
CA LEU A 679 -24.42 1.07 -8.04
C LEU A 679 -25.37 1.32 -9.23
N LEU A 680 -25.73 2.58 -9.50
CA LEU A 680 -26.51 2.91 -10.71
C LEU A 680 -25.71 2.68 -11.99
N PHE A 681 -24.41 2.96 -11.99
CA PHE A 681 -23.53 2.60 -13.10
C PHE A 681 -23.50 1.09 -13.28
N LEU A 682 -23.37 0.34 -12.18
CA LEU A 682 -23.35 -1.13 -12.20
C LEU A 682 -24.63 -1.71 -12.80
N PHE A 683 -25.81 -1.33 -12.30
CA PHE A 683 -27.09 -1.85 -12.81
C PHE A 683 -27.37 -1.48 -14.26
N ARG A 684 -26.88 -0.32 -14.74
CA ARG A 684 -26.97 0.03 -16.17
C ARG A 684 -26.17 -0.93 -17.05
N HIS A 685 -25.05 -1.45 -16.57
CA HIS A 685 -24.14 -2.33 -17.34
C HIS A 685 -24.28 -3.81 -16.98
N ALA A 686 -25.09 -4.15 -15.96
CA ALA A 686 -25.41 -5.51 -15.54
C ALA A 686 -26.95 -5.69 -15.47
N PRO A 687 -27.65 -5.72 -16.63
CA PRO A 687 -29.11 -5.71 -16.69
C PRO A 687 -29.76 -6.97 -16.11
N GLU A 688 -29.04 -8.09 -16.02
CA GLU A 688 -29.54 -9.33 -15.42
C GLU A 688 -29.68 -9.19 -13.90
N VAL A 689 -28.66 -8.63 -13.24
CA VAL A 689 -28.71 -8.30 -11.80
C VAL A 689 -29.83 -7.30 -11.53
N ALA A 690 -29.93 -6.24 -12.34
CA ALA A 690 -30.98 -5.23 -12.18
C ALA A 690 -32.39 -5.82 -12.31
N ARG A 691 -32.57 -6.82 -13.19
CA ARG A 691 -33.85 -7.52 -13.38
C ARG A 691 -34.18 -8.43 -12.21
N GLU A 692 -33.21 -9.19 -11.70
CA GLU A 692 -33.41 -10.07 -10.54
C GLU A 692 -33.73 -9.25 -9.28
N LEU A 693 -33.19 -8.03 -9.15
CA LEU A 693 -33.49 -7.08 -8.08
C LEU A 693 -34.73 -6.21 -8.34
N GLU A 694 -35.46 -6.44 -9.44
CA GLU A 694 -36.65 -5.69 -9.85
C GLU A 694 -36.43 -4.15 -9.92
N VAL A 695 -35.24 -3.72 -10.34
CA VAL A 695 -34.88 -2.30 -10.45
C VAL A 695 -35.67 -1.62 -11.59
N PRO A 696 -36.52 -0.62 -11.31
CA PRO A 696 -37.41 -0.03 -12.32
C PRO A 696 -36.68 0.86 -13.34
N SER A 697 -37.30 1.06 -14.52
CA SER A 697 -36.82 2.01 -15.52
C SER A 697 -36.92 3.45 -14.99
N GLY A 698 -35.78 4.08 -14.72
CA GLY A 698 -35.70 5.41 -14.11
C GLY A 698 -35.30 5.44 -12.63
N PHE A 699 -34.85 4.29 -12.08
CA PHE A 699 -34.35 4.19 -10.72
C PHE A 699 -33.25 5.22 -10.39
N SER A 700 -33.38 5.87 -9.23
CA SER A 700 -32.47 6.91 -8.75
C SER A 700 -32.23 6.76 -7.25
N PHE A 701 -31.13 7.32 -6.75
CA PHE A 701 -30.85 7.31 -5.31
C PHE A 701 -31.93 8.03 -4.47
N GLN A 702 -32.68 8.97 -5.05
CA GLN A 702 -33.75 9.69 -4.33
C GLN A 702 -34.98 8.82 -4.07
N SER A 703 -35.26 7.86 -4.95
CA SER A 703 -36.42 6.98 -4.88
C SER A 703 -36.09 5.60 -4.30
N ALA A 704 -34.84 5.37 -3.93
CA ALA A 704 -34.33 4.07 -3.51
C ALA A 704 -34.25 3.92 -1.99
N MET A 705 -34.41 2.68 -1.50
CA MET A 705 -34.17 2.36 -0.10
C MET A 705 -32.67 2.32 0.16
N MET A 706 -32.17 3.20 1.02
CA MET A 706 -30.75 3.30 1.35
C MET A 706 -30.38 2.38 2.51
N SER A 707 -29.25 1.70 2.37
CA SER A 707 -28.59 1.01 3.48
C SER A 707 -27.70 2.02 4.24
N LYS A 708 -27.84 2.07 5.56
CA LYS A 708 -27.07 2.97 6.43
C LYS A 708 -25.74 2.33 6.80
N ARG A 709 -24.74 3.13 7.21
CA ARG A 709 -23.43 2.58 7.61
C ARG A 709 -23.52 1.59 8.77
N GLN A 710 -24.47 1.79 9.69
CA GLN A 710 -24.71 0.87 10.81
C GLN A 710 -25.16 -0.53 10.35
N ASP A 711 -25.79 -0.64 9.18
CA ASP A 711 -26.24 -1.92 8.63
C ASP A 711 -25.03 -2.78 8.20
N TRP A 712 -23.85 -2.17 8.02
CA TRP A 712 -22.58 -2.81 7.64
C TRP A 712 -21.63 -3.03 8.83
N MET A 713 -22.16 -3.09 10.06
CA MET A 713 -21.36 -3.20 11.28
C MET A 713 -20.42 -4.42 11.31
N ALA A 714 -20.81 -5.52 10.66
CA ALA A 714 -20.04 -6.77 10.65
C ALA A 714 -18.61 -6.61 10.09
N ILE A 715 -18.42 -5.70 9.14
CA ILE A 715 -17.12 -5.42 8.49
C ILE A 715 -16.49 -4.11 8.98
N PHE A 716 -16.98 -3.55 10.09
CA PHE A 716 -16.41 -2.33 10.68
C PHE A 716 -14.90 -2.52 11.00
N PRO A 717 -14.01 -1.57 10.67
CA PRO A 717 -14.30 -0.20 10.26
C PRO A 717 -14.43 -0.01 8.75
N VAL A 718 -14.17 -1.03 7.92
CA VAL A 718 -14.13 -0.93 6.44
C VAL A 718 -15.39 -0.29 5.85
N SER A 719 -16.54 -0.43 6.52
CA SER A 719 -17.79 0.26 6.17
C SER A 719 -17.69 1.79 6.06
N PHE A 720 -16.63 2.43 6.56
CA PHE A 720 -16.36 3.86 6.33
C PHE A 720 -16.13 4.19 4.84
N LEU A 721 -15.68 3.21 4.04
CA LEU A 721 -15.45 3.34 2.60
C LEU A 721 -16.75 3.35 1.79
N PHE A 722 -17.89 3.05 2.42
CA PHE A 722 -19.16 2.88 1.72
C PHE A 722 -19.95 4.19 1.68
N SER A 723 -20.53 4.47 0.51
CA SER A 723 -21.58 5.47 0.38
C SER A 723 -22.59 5.07 -0.68
N ASN A 724 -23.80 5.64 -0.58
CA ASN A 724 -24.91 5.38 -1.49
C ASN A 724 -25.22 3.87 -1.62
N SER A 725 -25.07 3.14 -0.51
CA SER A 725 -25.41 1.72 -0.42
C SER A 725 -26.92 1.54 -0.58
N LEU A 726 -27.33 0.48 -1.27
CA LEU A 726 -28.73 0.21 -1.59
C LEU A 726 -29.22 -1.03 -0.85
N LYS A 727 -30.48 -1.01 -0.44
CA LYS A 727 -31.16 -2.10 0.26
C LYS A 727 -32.36 -2.57 -0.57
N PHE A 728 -32.51 -3.88 -0.72
CA PHE A 728 -33.60 -4.54 -1.45
C PHE A 728 -34.26 -5.61 -0.58
N PRO A 729 -35.58 -5.83 -0.69
CA PRO A 729 -36.25 -6.88 0.06
C PRO A 729 -35.75 -8.27 -0.36
N ALA A 730 -35.58 -9.18 0.61
CA ALA A 730 -35.26 -10.57 0.40
C ALA A 730 -36.23 -11.48 1.17
N LYS A 731 -36.25 -12.77 0.84
CA LYS A 731 -37.05 -13.77 1.56
C LYS A 731 -36.22 -14.37 2.71
N GLY A 732 -36.86 -14.52 3.87
CA GLY A 732 -36.23 -15.13 5.05
C GLY A 732 -36.41 -16.64 5.16
N ASP A 733 -37.32 -17.25 4.41
CA ASP A 733 -37.69 -18.67 4.60
C ASP A 733 -36.50 -19.62 4.38
N ASP A 734 -35.64 -19.34 3.39
CA ASP A 734 -34.51 -20.22 3.03
C ASP A 734 -33.46 -20.33 4.14
N ILE A 735 -33.27 -19.28 4.96
CA ILE A 735 -32.29 -19.34 6.06
C ILE A 735 -32.84 -20.11 7.27
N LEU A 736 -34.16 -20.12 7.47
CA LEU A 736 -34.83 -20.90 8.51
C LEU A 736 -34.76 -22.41 8.23
N GLU A 737 -34.68 -22.81 6.95
CA GLU A 737 -34.40 -24.20 6.58
C GLU A 737 -32.95 -24.60 6.84
N LYS A 738 -32.02 -23.63 6.84
CA LYS A 738 -30.58 -23.86 6.98
C LYS A 738 -30.12 -23.86 8.44
N TYR A 739 -30.71 -23.00 9.28
CA TYR A 739 -30.27 -22.80 10.67
C TYR A 739 -31.46 -22.85 11.63
N GLU A 740 -31.31 -23.65 12.69
CA GLU A 740 -32.33 -23.80 13.73
C GLU A 740 -32.26 -22.65 14.76
N PHE A 741 -31.04 -22.19 15.08
CA PHE A 741 -30.81 -21.16 16.08
C PHE A 741 -29.91 -20.04 15.53
N PHE A 742 -30.35 -18.81 15.70
CA PHE A 742 -29.60 -17.60 15.36
C PHE A 742 -28.80 -17.07 16.55
N PRO A 743 -27.78 -16.24 16.29
CA PRO A 743 -27.00 -15.61 17.34
C PRO A 743 -27.86 -14.87 18.36
N LYS A 744 -27.57 -15.08 19.64
CA LYS A 744 -28.33 -14.50 20.73
C LYS A 744 -27.43 -14.07 21.87
N LEU A 745 -27.62 -12.83 22.32
CA LEU A 745 -27.08 -12.32 23.58
C LEU A 745 -28.09 -12.55 24.71
N SER A 746 -27.64 -13.17 25.80
CA SER A 746 -28.46 -13.48 26.98
C SER A 746 -27.82 -12.89 28.25
N VAL A 747 -28.65 -12.37 29.14
CA VAL A 747 -28.22 -11.92 30.47
C VAL A 747 -28.20 -13.11 31.42
N GLN A 748 -27.02 -13.46 31.91
CA GLN A 748 -26.85 -14.55 32.87
C GLN A 748 -27.12 -14.08 34.30
N ASN A 749 -26.50 -12.97 34.70
CA ASN A 749 -26.65 -12.38 36.03
C ASN A 749 -26.44 -10.86 35.97
N SER A 750 -26.99 -10.13 36.93
CA SER A 750 -26.73 -8.69 37.10
C SER A 750 -26.41 -8.38 38.55
N TYR A 751 -25.35 -7.61 38.78
CA TYR A 751 -24.97 -7.09 40.08
C TYR A 751 -25.09 -5.57 40.09
N SER A 752 -25.83 -5.00 41.06
CA SER A 752 -25.95 -3.56 41.24
C SER A 752 -25.47 -3.17 42.63
N ASN A 753 -24.50 -2.26 42.72
CA ASN A 753 -24.07 -1.71 44.00
C ASN A 753 -24.86 -0.44 44.32
N SER A 754 -25.74 -0.51 45.32
CA SER A 754 -26.61 0.61 45.75
C SER A 754 -25.87 1.83 46.29
N THR A 755 -24.59 1.69 46.66
CA THR A 755 -23.78 2.80 47.21
C THR A 755 -23.11 3.68 46.15
N ASN A 756 -22.72 3.11 45.01
CA ASN A 756 -21.95 3.83 43.97
C ASN A 756 -22.69 3.92 42.61
N GLY A 757 -23.88 3.33 42.47
CA GLY A 757 -24.66 3.36 41.23
C GLY A 757 -24.14 2.46 40.10
N LEU A 758 -23.04 1.72 40.34
CA LEU A 758 -22.43 0.80 39.38
C LEU A 758 -23.33 -0.43 39.14
N LYS A 759 -23.57 -0.75 37.87
CA LYS A 759 -24.30 -1.94 37.43
C LYS A 759 -23.39 -2.78 36.54
N ARG A 760 -23.10 -4.01 36.96
CA ARG A 760 -22.37 -5.00 36.17
C ARG A 760 -23.33 -6.07 35.67
N VAL A 761 -23.31 -6.33 34.37
CA VAL A 761 -24.13 -7.33 33.71
C VAL A 761 -23.23 -8.41 33.13
N TYR A 762 -23.49 -9.66 33.49
CA TYR A 762 -22.82 -10.83 32.93
C TYR A 762 -23.63 -11.35 31.75
N LEU A 763 -22.96 -11.50 30.63
CA LEU A 763 -23.55 -11.79 29.34
C LEU A 763 -22.98 -13.08 28.78
N GLU A 764 -23.85 -13.81 28.11
CA GLU A 764 -23.49 -14.94 27.27
C GLU A 764 -23.93 -14.64 25.84
N LEU A 765 -22.99 -14.65 24.90
CA LEU A 765 -23.26 -14.61 23.47
C LEU A 765 -23.11 -16.03 22.90
N SER A 766 -24.22 -16.58 22.43
CA SER A 766 -24.24 -17.79 21.62
C SER A 766 -24.30 -17.42 20.15
N LEU A 767 -23.48 -18.07 19.32
CA LEU A 767 -23.49 -17.89 17.86
C LEU A 767 -24.53 -18.78 17.16
N GLY A 768 -25.32 -19.53 17.93
CA GLY A 768 -26.39 -20.38 17.42
C GLY A 768 -25.86 -21.57 16.62
N SER A 769 -26.54 -21.93 15.53
CA SER A 769 -26.19 -23.03 14.64
C SER A 769 -25.37 -22.59 13.42
N LEU A 770 -24.78 -21.39 13.44
CA LEU A 770 -23.99 -20.88 12.31
C LEU A 770 -22.70 -21.67 12.11
N GLU A 771 -22.36 -21.97 10.85
CA GLU A 771 -21.28 -22.89 10.49
C GLU A 771 -19.94 -22.19 10.18
N GLU A 772 -19.94 -21.13 9.35
CA GLU A 772 -18.72 -20.50 8.81
C GLU A 772 -18.62 -19.04 9.27
N VAL A 773 -18.78 -18.83 10.59
CA VAL A 773 -18.71 -17.50 11.21
C VAL A 773 -17.32 -16.92 11.06
N TRP A 774 -17.23 -15.75 10.41
CA TRP A 774 -15.97 -15.04 10.25
C TRP A 774 -15.69 -14.12 11.44
N VAL A 775 -16.71 -13.40 11.91
CA VAL A 775 -16.59 -12.44 13.02
C VAL A 775 -17.96 -12.13 13.63
N ALA A 776 -17.98 -11.88 14.94
CA ALA A 776 -19.10 -11.22 15.63
C ALA A 776 -18.67 -9.82 16.08
N VAL A 777 -19.48 -8.81 15.82
CA VAL A 777 -19.20 -7.41 16.14
C VAL A 777 -20.30 -6.87 17.05
N LEU A 778 -19.89 -6.27 18.17
CA LEU A 778 -20.77 -5.62 19.12
C LEU A 778 -20.49 -4.13 19.11
N ASN A 779 -21.54 -3.33 18.98
CA ASN A 779 -21.50 -1.90 19.27
C ASN A 779 -22.23 -1.63 20.58
N ILE A 780 -21.47 -1.26 21.60
CA ILE A 780 -21.98 -1.02 22.96
C ILE A 780 -22.11 0.48 23.15
N THR A 781 -23.34 0.95 23.25
CA THR A 781 -23.69 2.37 23.40
C THR A 781 -24.26 2.64 24.78
N GLY A 782 -23.72 3.63 25.48
CA GLY A 782 -24.18 4.02 26.82
C GLY A 782 -23.01 4.29 27.78
N PRO A 783 -23.28 4.46 29.09
CA PRO A 783 -22.27 4.87 30.06
C PRO A 783 -21.38 3.70 30.53
N LEU A 784 -20.79 2.96 29.59
CA LEU A 784 -19.84 1.88 29.84
C LEU A 784 -18.59 2.44 30.53
N SER A 785 -18.24 1.88 31.69
CA SER A 785 -17.05 2.25 32.47
C SER A 785 -15.98 1.17 32.46
N SER A 786 -16.35 -0.10 32.27
CA SER A 786 -15.41 -1.22 32.21
C SER A 786 -16.05 -2.45 31.56
N TRP A 787 -15.24 -3.43 31.23
CA TRP A 787 -15.65 -4.72 30.65
C TRP A 787 -14.59 -5.79 30.87
N SER A 788 -14.85 -7.04 30.49
CA SER A 788 -13.91 -8.16 30.68
C SER A 788 -12.86 -8.35 29.59
N PHE A 789 -12.71 -7.41 28.66
CA PHE A 789 -11.79 -7.53 27.51
C PHE A 789 -10.62 -6.55 27.62
N ALA A 790 -9.53 -6.85 26.91
CA ALA A 790 -8.35 -6.00 26.76
C ALA A 790 -7.84 -5.44 28.10
N ASP A 791 -7.65 -6.31 29.09
CA ASP A 791 -7.22 -5.92 30.44
C ASP A 791 -8.11 -4.85 31.10
N ASN A 792 -9.42 -4.93 30.82
CA ASN A 792 -10.45 -3.98 31.23
C ASN A 792 -10.31 -2.56 30.64
N VAL A 793 -9.52 -2.39 29.58
CA VAL A 793 -9.32 -1.12 28.88
C VAL A 793 -10.34 -0.96 27.77
N LEU A 794 -11.06 0.17 27.78
CA LEU A 794 -12.01 0.52 26.71
C LEU A 794 -11.26 1.13 25.51
N PRO A 795 -11.69 0.85 24.27
CA PRO A 795 -11.13 1.50 23.09
C PRO A 795 -11.58 2.96 23.02
N ALA A 796 -11.00 3.73 22.10
CA ALA A 796 -11.51 5.06 21.79
C ALA A 796 -12.97 4.98 21.31
N THR A 797 -13.76 6.00 21.66
CA THR A 797 -15.20 6.06 21.33
C THR A 797 -15.44 6.43 19.88
N GLU A 798 -16.46 5.83 19.27
CA GLU A 798 -16.80 6.03 17.85
C GLU A 798 -17.79 7.18 17.57
N THR A 799 -18.63 7.56 18.55
CA THR A 799 -19.68 8.57 18.31
C THR A 799 -19.16 10.01 18.28
N ALA A 800 -19.53 10.70 17.18
CA ALA A 800 -19.37 12.12 16.92
C ALA A 800 -20.58 12.94 17.42
N GLU A 801 -20.32 14.13 17.97
CA GLU A 801 -21.23 15.23 18.29
C GLU A 801 -22.61 14.87 18.93
N ASN A 802 -22.68 15.01 20.26
CA ASN A 802 -23.90 15.06 21.10
C ASN A 802 -24.66 13.75 21.41
N GLY A 803 -24.15 12.56 21.05
CA GLY A 803 -24.71 11.26 21.43
C GLY A 803 -24.03 10.59 22.63
N PRO A 804 -24.61 9.50 23.22
CA PRO A 804 -23.91 8.67 24.19
C PRO A 804 -22.67 7.99 23.55
N PRO A 805 -21.60 7.74 24.33
CA PRO A 805 -20.39 7.10 23.81
C PRO A 805 -20.69 5.67 23.34
N SER A 806 -20.03 5.29 22.24
CA SER A 806 -20.15 3.95 21.64
C SER A 806 -18.78 3.29 21.50
N TYR A 807 -18.71 2.00 21.86
CA TYR A 807 -17.48 1.21 21.86
C TYR A 807 -17.66 -0.03 20.98
N ILE A 808 -16.71 -0.27 20.09
CA ILE A 808 -16.74 -1.43 19.19
C ILE A 808 -15.89 -2.57 19.74
N LEU A 809 -16.48 -3.75 19.80
CA LEU A 809 -15.81 -5.01 20.13
C LEU A 809 -15.99 -5.99 18.97
N ARG A 810 -14.89 -6.50 18.43
CA ARG A 810 -14.88 -7.58 17.44
C ARG A 810 -14.43 -8.88 18.12
N LEU A 811 -15.21 -9.93 17.94
CA LEU A 811 -15.00 -11.26 18.50
C LEU A 811 -14.75 -12.26 17.39
N SER A 812 -13.68 -13.04 17.52
CA SER A 812 -13.26 -14.04 16.54
C SER A 812 -12.90 -15.37 17.20
N GLY A 813 -13.27 -16.49 16.58
CA GLY A 813 -12.98 -17.83 17.08
C GLY A 813 -14.12 -18.82 16.79
N ALA A 814 -13.96 -20.04 17.28
CA ALA A 814 -14.87 -21.16 16.99
C ALA A 814 -16.34 -20.85 17.36
N SER A 815 -17.28 -21.25 16.50
CA SER A 815 -18.71 -20.96 16.61
C SER A 815 -19.47 -21.87 17.56
N ASP A 816 -18.90 -23.01 17.93
CA ASP A 816 -19.48 -24.04 18.80
C ASP A 816 -19.39 -23.72 20.30
N GLU A 817 -18.55 -22.76 20.68
CA GLU A 817 -18.44 -22.30 22.06
C GLU A 817 -19.22 -20.99 22.29
N ASN A 818 -19.76 -20.79 23.50
CA ASN A 818 -20.36 -19.52 23.88
C ASN A 818 -19.29 -18.52 24.36
N TRP A 819 -19.53 -17.23 24.15
CA TRP A 819 -18.72 -16.14 24.70
C TRP A 819 -19.32 -15.68 26.02
N ASN A 820 -18.56 -15.79 27.11
CA ASN A 820 -18.97 -15.32 28.43
C ASN A 820 -18.14 -14.09 28.80
N PHE A 821 -18.82 -12.97 29.08
CA PHE A 821 -18.17 -11.70 29.38
C PHE A 821 -19.03 -10.83 30.29
N TRP A 822 -18.48 -9.72 30.77
CA TRP A 822 -19.26 -8.75 31.54
C TRP A 822 -19.05 -7.32 31.05
N LEU A 823 -20.11 -6.52 31.19
CA LEU A 823 -20.11 -5.08 30.95
C LEU A 823 -20.46 -4.36 32.25
N GLU A 824 -19.77 -3.27 32.54
CA GLU A 824 -20.02 -2.44 33.72
C GLU A 824 -20.37 -1.01 33.31
N ALA A 825 -21.51 -0.52 33.80
CA ALA A 825 -21.97 0.84 33.59
C ALA A 825 -21.75 1.71 34.84
N ASN A 826 -21.38 2.98 34.63
CA ASN A 826 -21.13 3.94 35.72
C ASN A 826 -22.38 4.41 36.47
N ASN A 827 -23.58 4.13 35.94
CA ASN A 827 -24.85 4.55 36.51
C ASN A 827 -25.98 3.57 36.10
N SER A 828 -27.22 3.87 36.50
CA SER A 828 -28.39 3.01 36.25
C SER A 828 -29.00 3.12 34.86
N GLN A 829 -28.45 3.93 33.94
CA GLN A 829 -28.92 4.01 32.56
C GLN A 829 -28.63 2.70 31.83
N ALA A 830 -29.51 2.33 30.89
CA ALA A 830 -29.39 1.11 30.14
C ALA A 830 -28.20 1.14 29.17
N LEU A 831 -27.55 0.00 28.99
CA LEU A 831 -26.59 -0.20 27.90
C LEU A 831 -27.35 -0.76 26.70
N ARG A 832 -27.16 -0.14 25.53
CA ARG A 832 -27.63 -0.71 24.26
C ARG A 832 -26.49 -1.49 23.63
N VAL A 833 -26.75 -2.73 23.23
CA VAL A 833 -25.81 -3.58 22.50
C VAL A 833 -26.43 -3.92 21.16
N ASP A 834 -25.87 -3.38 20.09
CA ASP A 834 -26.15 -3.85 18.73
C ASP A 834 -25.16 -4.97 18.41
N LEU A 835 -25.65 -6.11 17.92
CA LEU A 835 -24.88 -7.29 17.56
C LEU A 835 -25.00 -7.55 16.06
N ALA A 836 -23.87 -7.78 15.39
CA ALA A 836 -23.78 -8.26 14.03
C ALA A 836 -22.88 -9.50 13.95
N VAL A 837 -23.37 -10.58 13.37
CA VAL A 837 -22.56 -11.79 13.15
C VAL A 837 -22.48 -12.07 11.66
N LEU A 838 -21.26 -12.15 11.13
CA LEU A 838 -21.00 -12.45 9.72
C LEU A 838 -20.81 -13.96 9.55
N ASP A 839 -21.69 -14.57 8.77
CA ASP A 839 -21.58 -15.96 8.33
C ASP A 839 -21.29 -15.99 6.83
N GLN A 840 -20.32 -16.81 6.44
CA GLN A 840 -19.86 -16.87 5.05
C GLN A 840 -20.80 -17.70 4.16
N LYS A 841 -21.71 -18.48 4.75
CA LYS A 841 -22.70 -19.22 3.96
C LYS A 841 -23.72 -18.26 3.35
N LEU A 842 -24.01 -18.51 2.08
CA LEU A 842 -25.13 -17.91 1.36
C LEU A 842 -26.19 -18.98 1.10
N VAL A 843 -27.47 -18.59 1.16
CA VAL A 843 -28.58 -19.40 0.66
C VAL A 843 -28.61 -19.39 -0.88
N GLU A 844 -29.27 -20.37 -1.49
CA GLU A 844 -29.27 -20.55 -2.94
C GLU A 844 -29.74 -19.32 -3.75
N PRO A 845 -30.80 -18.58 -3.35
CA PRO A 845 -31.17 -17.36 -4.08
C PRO A 845 -30.06 -16.28 -4.07
N ALA A 846 -29.38 -16.11 -2.94
CA ALA A 846 -28.26 -15.17 -2.84
C ALA A 846 -27.05 -15.63 -3.67
N LYS A 847 -26.76 -16.94 -3.71
CA LYS A 847 -25.73 -17.49 -4.60
C LYS A 847 -26.06 -17.28 -6.07
N LYS A 848 -27.32 -17.54 -6.46
CA LYS A 848 -27.81 -17.29 -7.82
C LYS A 848 -27.62 -15.83 -8.19
N LEU A 849 -28.04 -14.90 -7.33
CA LEU A 849 -27.88 -13.47 -7.55
C LEU A 849 -26.41 -13.05 -7.67
N LYS A 850 -25.53 -13.57 -6.81
CA LYS A 850 -24.07 -13.39 -6.94
C LYS A 850 -23.55 -13.86 -8.30
N GLY A 851 -24.05 -14.99 -8.80
CA GLY A 851 -23.66 -15.56 -10.09
C GLY A 851 -24.17 -14.80 -11.33
N LEU A 852 -25.09 -13.84 -11.18
CA LEU A 852 -25.58 -13.00 -12.28
C LEU A 852 -24.67 -11.81 -12.58
N PHE A 853 -23.68 -11.52 -11.73
CA PHE A 853 -22.74 -10.44 -11.98
C PHE A 853 -21.78 -10.84 -13.11
N PRO A 854 -21.47 -9.91 -14.04
CA PRO A 854 -20.57 -10.20 -15.14
C PRO A 854 -19.11 -10.30 -14.68
N ASP A 855 -18.27 -11.01 -15.43
CA ASP A 855 -16.85 -11.30 -15.10
C ASP A 855 -15.95 -10.07 -14.86
N TRP A 856 -16.38 -8.86 -15.22
CA TRP A 856 -15.66 -7.62 -14.89
C TRP A 856 -16.00 -7.08 -13.50
N VAL A 857 -16.86 -7.76 -12.75
CA VAL A 857 -17.26 -7.44 -11.37
C VAL A 857 -16.76 -8.56 -10.46
N ASP A 858 -16.07 -8.18 -9.39
CA ASP A 858 -15.82 -9.06 -8.25
C ASP A 858 -16.84 -8.77 -7.14
N VAL A 859 -17.41 -9.83 -6.57
CA VAL A 859 -18.45 -9.73 -5.54
C VAL A 859 -18.01 -10.48 -4.29
N VAL A 860 -17.67 -9.73 -3.25
CA VAL A 860 -17.53 -10.27 -1.89
C VAL A 860 -18.92 -10.35 -1.30
N ALA A 861 -19.36 -11.56 -0.95
CA ALA A 861 -20.72 -11.81 -0.51
C ALA A 861 -20.78 -12.68 0.73
N TYR A 862 -21.64 -12.33 1.68
CA TYR A 862 -21.82 -13.02 2.96
C TYR A 862 -23.22 -12.77 3.53
N SER A 863 -23.60 -13.53 4.56
CA SER A 863 -24.81 -13.33 5.34
C SER A 863 -24.49 -12.61 6.66
N SER A 864 -25.37 -11.71 7.09
CA SER A 864 -25.23 -10.98 8.37
C SER A 864 -26.48 -11.14 9.23
N PHE A 865 -26.30 -11.51 10.49
CA PHE A 865 -27.38 -11.59 11.48
C PHE A 865 -27.28 -10.39 12.43
N LEU A 866 -28.32 -9.57 12.45
CA LEU A 866 -28.35 -8.28 13.15
C LEU A 866 -29.42 -8.30 14.26
N SER A 867 -29.05 -7.90 15.46
CA SER A 867 -29.98 -7.80 16.60
C SER A 867 -29.59 -6.66 17.55
N THR A 868 -30.56 -6.19 18.33
CA THR A 868 -30.36 -5.10 19.31
C THR A 868 -30.91 -5.53 20.67
N TYR A 869 -30.12 -5.28 21.72
CA TYR A 869 -30.45 -5.57 23.11
C TYR A 869 -30.35 -4.32 23.97
N ILE A 870 -31.23 -4.20 24.98
CA ILE A 870 -31.21 -3.14 25.99
C ILE A 870 -31.04 -3.82 27.36
N LEU A 871 -29.95 -3.49 28.07
CA LEU A 871 -29.47 -4.20 29.27
C LEU A 871 -29.69 -3.45 30.59
#